data_AF-A0A9P4XNU9-F1
#
_entry.id   AF-A0A9P4XNU9-F1
#
_cell.length_a   1.000
_cell.length_b   1.000
_cell.length_c   1.000
_cell.angle_alpha   90.00
_cell.angle_beta   90.00
_cell.angle_gamma   90.00
#
_symmetry.space_group_name_H-M   'P 1'
#
loop_
_entity.id
_entity.type
_entity.pdbx_description
1 polymer ?
#
loop_
_entity_poly.entity_id
_entity_poly.type
_entity_poly.pdbx_seq_one_letter_code
_entity_poly.pdbx_strand_id
1 'polypeptide(L)'
;MVSKVLDELLNRNAKLVETYKAPPSLVPMIQATRQSGAGTIILSCSDPRLNPYSVFGIDATVKGVTMVRNAGGRAMDAVRSISILQTIGNAKTVVVMHHTDCGMTHYHDSRIKEALIEIAPQEKDAINASKYGEIAGPIEDSLKEDVDLLSSSPFILPGTSIVGLKLDIFTGAIEKVIYILHLFCSYYLATCVSSHGIQVEKTCRPSTLAVHADGANGVVTVVGRAVLHAHVESEAGLKVPDAPTKTDANSSRSYSPQSSRSATDVWNSPSFTDVTSGVEPFLHDSLRRPTVDVIVQKQLLKIVKSRSEMHRIADSYFATIARRISIVSAQRFYARLPKIESPSCGADFAALCLCVHLVLQLPQPHDSSMQSSLYVTVKGIISLLEATSVQSLEVIQCRILIAFYEIGHGIYPAAAASIGGCAKMARFAGFHRYSILSTYDEEREIVVEEKKRTLWALHNLDRYLNLSVGESIFTTPFAQETDPLPIEEDLWAKNIAPSLVTHNLNTPADVSIGSFARECQISHVVGRVLRNVYEPVSDEAFQAKEAAQLEATMSTFIPLLQNDTEDFGKYCISFAICSSAIFTLYGCSADQERYGVRIQNCPATLAEHTALETTRYCRKLFGDEEAINYSCLSPFVPYALYQSAVIQLQLLQRDPNAKYEDNVEFLKQVLRNFGKRWMLASKYLLKLNEDSPPLLYSID
;
A
#
# COMPACT_ATOMS: atom_id res chain seq x y z
N MET A 1 -27.74 20.33 -27.44
CA MET A 1 -28.42 19.66 -28.58
C MET A 1 -27.50 18.54 -29.03
N VAL A 2 -27.97 17.28 -29.03
CA VAL A 2 -27.16 16.13 -29.42
C VAL A 2 -26.84 16.21 -30.92
N SER A 3 -25.65 15.76 -31.34
CA SER A 3 -25.23 15.81 -32.75
C SER A 3 -26.12 14.90 -33.61
N LYS A 4 -26.55 15.38 -34.79
CA LYS A 4 -27.29 14.58 -35.79
C LYS A 4 -26.56 13.28 -36.17
N VAL A 5 -25.23 13.26 -36.04
CA VAL A 5 -24.42 12.06 -36.28
C VAL A 5 -24.71 11.00 -35.22
N LEU A 6 -24.88 11.37 -33.95
CA LEU A 6 -25.21 10.41 -32.89
C LEU A 6 -26.60 9.79 -33.11
N ASP A 7 -27.58 10.60 -33.52
CA ASP A 7 -28.92 10.10 -33.83
C ASP A 7 -28.90 9.05 -34.95
N GLU A 8 -28.13 9.32 -36.02
CA GLU A 8 -27.92 8.35 -37.11
C GLU A 8 -27.22 7.07 -36.63
N LEU A 9 -26.22 7.18 -35.76
CA LEU A 9 -25.54 6.01 -35.17
C LEU A 9 -26.48 5.16 -34.32
N LEU A 10 -27.33 5.79 -33.50
CA LEU A 10 -28.34 5.10 -32.69
C LEU A 10 -29.38 4.40 -33.56
N ASN A 11 -29.84 5.04 -34.65
CA ASN A 11 -30.75 4.44 -35.62
C ASN A 11 -30.14 3.23 -36.34
N ARG A 12 -28.85 3.29 -36.71
CA ARG A 12 -28.12 2.15 -37.28
C ARG A 12 -27.98 1.01 -36.27
N ASN A 13 -27.65 1.33 -35.02
CA ASN A 13 -27.55 0.33 -33.96
C ASN A 13 -28.90 -0.36 -33.71
N ALA A 14 -30.02 0.38 -33.72
CA ALA A 14 -31.35 -0.20 -33.55
C ALA A 14 -31.64 -1.32 -34.58
N LYS A 15 -31.21 -1.14 -35.83
CA LYS A 15 -31.30 -2.18 -36.88
C LYS A 15 -30.33 -3.34 -36.63
N LEU A 16 -29.12 -3.06 -36.14
CA LEU A 16 -28.13 -4.11 -35.84
C LEU A 16 -28.61 -5.04 -34.72
N VAL A 17 -29.30 -4.50 -33.70
CA VAL A 17 -29.82 -5.25 -32.55
C VAL A 17 -30.71 -6.41 -32.97
N GLU A 18 -31.47 -6.28 -34.07
CA GLU A 18 -32.34 -7.34 -34.60
C GLU A 18 -31.58 -8.62 -34.97
N THR A 19 -30.28 -8.50 -35.28
CA THR A 19 -29.40 -9.63 -35.66
C THR A 19 -28.26 -9.86 -34.67
N TYR A 20 -28.26 -9.13 -33.56
CA TYR A 20 -27.17 -9.17 -32.58
C TYR A 20 -27.15 -10.50 -31.83
N LYS A 21 -25.97 -11.13 -31.81
CA LYS A 21 -25.70 -12.33 -31.01
C LYS A 21 -24.91 -11.95 -29.77
N ALA A 22 -25.45 -12.25 -28.60
CA ALA A 22 -24.78 -11.99 -27.34
C ALA A 22 -23.43 -12.73 -27.26
N PRO A 23 -22.35 -12.07 -26.82
CA PRO A 23 -21.06 -12.72 -26.61
C PRO A 23 -21.11 -13.66 -25.40
N PRO A 24 -20.15 -14.60 -25.28
CA PRO A 24 -19.98 -15.36 -24.05
C PRO A 24 -19.68 -14.44 -22.86
N SER A 25 -19.98 -14.91 -21.65
CA SER A 25 -19.66 -14.16 -20.44
C SER A 25 -18.15 -13.98 -20.27
N LEU A 26 -17.77 -12.83 -19.72
CA LEU A 26 -16.39 -12.36 -19.69
C LEU A 26 -15.46 -13.28 -18.87
N VAL A 27 -15.91 -13.74 -17.70
CA VAL A 27 -15.09 -14.56 -16.78
C VAL A 27 -14.66 -15.90 -17.41
N PRO A 28 -15.57 -16.73 -17.97
CA PRO A 28 -15.17 -17.94 -18.69
C PRO A 28 -14.28 -17.67 -19.90
N MET A 29 -14.52 -16.57 -20.64
CA MET A 29 -13.72 -16.20 -21.80
C MET A 29 -12.27 -15.86 -21.40
N ILE A 30 -12.08 -15.13 -20.30
CA ILE A 30 -10.76 -14.81 -19.75
C ILE A 30 -10.06 -16.07 -19.25
N GLN A 31 -10.77 -16.95 -18.54
CA GLN A 31 -10.20 -18.23 -18.07
C GLN A 31 -9.69 -19.08 -19.24
N ALA A 32 -10.46 -19.21 -20.31
CA ALA A 32 -10.05 -19.92 -21.52
C ALA A 32 -8.82 -19.27 -22.18
N THR A 33 -8.78 -17.93 -22.25
CA THR A 33 -7.63 -17.19 -22.80
C THR A 33 -6.38 -17.40 -21.96
N ARG A 34 -6.49 -17.33 -20.62
CA ARG A 34 -5.39 -17.59 -19.68
C ARG A 34 -4.84 -19.00 -19.82
N GLN A 35 -5.71 -20.01 -19.94
CA GLN A 35 -5.32 -21.41 -20.13
C GLN A 35 -4.60 -21.64 -21.45
N SER A 36 -4.99 -20.93 -22.52
CA SER A 36 -4.35 -21.05 -23.82
C SER A 36 -2.94 -20.44 -23.89
N GLY A 37 -2.63 -19.48 -23.01
CA GLY A 37 -1.38 -18.71 -23.06
C GLY A 37 -1.20 -17.84 -24.31
N ALA A 38 -2.22 -17.77 -25.19
CA ALA A 38 -2.13 -17.17 -26.53
C ALA A 38 -2.69 -15.74 -26.62
N GLY A 39 -2.90 -15.07 -25.48
CA GLY A 39 -3.46 -13.71 -25.46
C GLY A 39 -2.56 -12.69 -26.14
N THR A 40 -3.13 -11.87 -27.03
CA THR A 40 -2.46 -10.80 -27.76
C THR A 40 -3.17 -9.47 -27.54
N ILE A 41 -2.41 -8.43 -27.18
CA ILE A 41 -2.93 -7.05 -27.08
C ILE A 41 -2.38 -6.26 -28.26
N ILE A 42 -3.26 -5.60 -29.01
CA ILE A 42 -2.87 -4.74 -30.13
C ILE A 42 -3.14 -3.29 -29.75
N LEU A 43 -2.08 -2.49 -29.68
CA LEU A 43 -2.11 -1.04 -29.57
C LEU A 43 -2.12 -0.43 -30.98
N SER A 44 -3.09 0.41 -31.29
CA SER A 44 -3.20 1.07 -32.60
C SER A 44 -3.69 2.52 -32.49
N CYS A 45 -3.50 3.30 -33.55
CA CYS A 45 -3.95 4.68 -33.60
C CYS A 45 -5.49 4.81 -33.55
N SER A 46 -6.02 5.89 -32.98
CA SER A 46 -7.44 6.28 -33.01
C SER A 46 -7.92 6.83 -34.36
N ASP A 47 -7.12 6.69 -35.43
CA ASP A 47 -7.48 7.15 -36.78
C ASP A 47 -8.85 6.57 -37.23
N PRO A 48 -9.81 7.41 -37.62
CA PRO A 48 -11.16 6.97 -37.99
C PRO A 48 -11.20 6.16 -39.30
N ARG A 49 -10.15 6.24 -40.14
CA ARG A 49 -10.03 5.46 -41.38
C ARG A 49 -9.61 4.01 -41.10
N LEU A 50 -9.22 3.71 -39.86
CA LEU A 50 -8.69 2.42 -39.46
C LEU A 50 -9.66 1.70 -38.52
N ASN A 51 -10.04 0.47 -38.90
CA ASN A 51 -10.65 -0.50 -38.00
C ASN A 51 -9.65 -1.66 -37.81
N PRO A 52 -8.99 -1.79 -36.64
CA PRO A 52 -7.94 -2.79 -36.46
C PRO A 52 -8.47 -4.22 -36.56
N TYR A 53 -9.73 -4.47 -36.20
CA TYR A 53 -10.36 -5.77 -36.41
C TYR A 53 -10.43 -6.14 -37.89
N SER A 54 -10.83 -5.20 -38.74
CA SER A 54 -10.91 -5.41 -40.19
C SER A 54 -9.53 -5.55 -40.83
N VAL A 55 -8.55 -4.76 -40.38
CA VAL A 55 -7.15 -4.80 -40.89
C VAL A 55 -6.51 -6.17 -40.69
N PHE A 56 -6.74 -6.82 -39.55
CA PHE A 56 -6.22 -8.16 -39.27
C PHE A 56 -7.17 -9.30 -39.68
N GLY A 57 -8.34 -9.00 -40.25
CA GLY A 57 -9.35 -10.02 -40.55
C GLY A 57 -9.84 -10.78 -39.31
N ILE A 58 -9.86 -10.13 -38.14
CA ILE A 58 -10.28 -10.75 -36.88
C ILE A 58 -11.80 -10.92 -36.90
N ASP A 59 -12.22 -12.17 -36.88
CA ASP A 59 -13.62 -12.57 -36.76
C ASP A 59 -13.85 -13.44 -35.51
N ALA A 60 -15.03 -14.05 -35.39
CA ALA A 60 -15.39 -14.89 -34.25
C ALA A 60 -14.52 -16.17 -34.10
N THR A 61 -13.72 -16.52 -35.11
CA THR A 61 -12.81 -17.68 -35.09
C THR A 61 -11.50 -17.37 -34.38
N VAL A 62 -11.06 -16.10 -34.40
CA VAL A 62 -9.82 -15.64 -33.77
C VAL A 62 -10.12 -15.19 -32.34
N LYS A 63 -9.63 -15.96 -31.35
CA LYS A 63 -9.84 -15.70 -29.92
C LYS A 63 -8.57 -15.15 -29.26
N GLY A 64 -8.75 -14.42 -28.16
CA GLY A 64 -7.65 -13.96 -27.32
C GLY A 64 -6.95 -12.69 -27.82
N VAL A 65 -7.54 -11.95 -28.78
CA VAL A 65 -7.04 -10.66 -29.24
C VAL A 65 -7.85 -9.52 -28.61
N THR A 66 -7.15 -8.56 -28.01
CA THR A 66 -7.77 -7.35 -27.41
C THR A 66 -7.13 -6.10 -27.98
N MET A 67 -7.94 -5.03 -28.15
CA MET A 67 -7.50 -3.77 -28.76
C MET A 67 -7.36 -2.65 -27.72
N VAL A 68 -6.30 -1.86 -27.84
CA VAL A 68 -6.12 -0.56 -27.18
C VAL A 68 -5.91 0.48 -28.28
N ARG A 69 -6.58 1.63 -28.18
CA ARG A 69 -6.45 2.72 -29.18
C ARG A 69 -6.24 4.08 -28.53
N ASN A 70 -5.30 4.85 -29.04
CA ASN A 70 -5.04 6.24 -28.66
C ASN A 70 -4.48 7.05 -29.85
N ALA A 71 -4.29 8.36 -29.69
CA ALA A 71 -3.67 9.18 -30.73
C ALA A 71 -2.25 8.66 -31.04
N GLY A 72 -1.96 8.42 -32.32
CA GLY A 72 -0.68 7.89 -32.78
C GLY A 72 -0.43 6.40 -32.52
N GLY A 73 -1.20 5.73 -31.66
CA GLY A 73 -0.88 4.37 -31.22
C GLY A 73 0.28 4.33 -30.22
N ARG A 74 0.51 5.43 -29.49
CA ARG A 74 1.68 5.65 -28.64
C ARG A 74 1.64 4.82 -27.37
N ALA A 75 2.76 4.21 -27.00
CA ALA A 75 2.83 3.34 -25.82
C ALA A 75 2.73 4.13 -24.51
N MET A 76 3.25 5.36 -24.47
CA MET A 76 3.25 6.21 -23.26
C MET A 76 1.86 6.36 -22.60
N ASP A 77 0.80 6.44 -23.40
CA ASP A 77 -0.59 6.56 -22.92
C ASP A 77 -1.28 5.19 -22.76
N ALA A 78 -0.67 4.12 -23.26
CA ALA A 78 -1.25 2.79 -23.31
C ALA A 78 -0.76 1.85 -22.21
N VAL A 79 0.41 2.11 -21.59
CA VAL A 79 1.05 1.20 -20.61
C VAL A 79 0.06 0.77 -19.52
N ARG A 80 -0.69 1.70 -18.94
CA ARG A 80 -1.68 1.42 -17.89
C ARG A 80 -2.78 0.46 -18.37
N SER A 81 -3.27 0.64 -19.59
CA SER A 81 -4.32 -0.22 -20.15
C SER A 81 -3.76 -1.60 -20.51
N ILE A 82 -2.56 -1.65 -21.08
CA ILE A 82 -1.87 -2.91 -21.40
C ILE A 82 -1.60 -3.72 -20.13
N SER A 83 -1.12 -3.09 -19.05
CA SER A 83 -0.83 -3.79 -17.79
C SER A 83 -2.09 -4.40 -17.15
N ILE A 84 -3.23 -3.71 -17.21
CA ILE A 84 -4.53 -4.23 -16.78
C ILE A 84 -4.93 -5.45 -17.63
N LEU A 85 -4.85 -5.32 -18.95
CA LEU A 85 -5.21 -6.41 -19.87
C LEU A 85 -4.31 -7.64 -19.70
N GLN A 86 -3.01 -7.45 -19.43
CA GLN A 86 -2.10 -8.55 -19.09
C GLN A 86 -2.42 -9.16 -17.72
N THR A 87 -2.77 -8.35 -16.72
CA THR A 87 -3.15 -8.86 -15.39
C THR A 87 -4.40 -9.74 -15.47
N ILE A 88 -5.40 -9.30 -16.23
CA ILE A 88 -6.67 -10.01 -16.41
C ILE A 88 -6.48 -11.23 -17.32
N GLY A 89 -5.96 -11.03 -18.53
CA GLY A 89 -5.93 -12.03 -19.59
C GLY A 89 -4.65 -12.87 -19.67
N ASN A 90 -3.60 -12.53 -18.92
CA ASN A 90 -2.25 -13.11 -19.03
C ASN A 90 -1.70 -13.09 -20.47
N ALA A 91 -1.99 -12.02 -21.22
CA ALA A 91 -1.54 -11.87 -22.60
C ALA A 91 -0.01 -11.82 -22.70
N LYS A 92 0.57 -12.70 -23.50
CA LYS A 92 2.04 -12.87 -23.67
C LYS A 92 2.58 -12.15 -24.89
N THR A 93 1.72 -11.55 -25.70
CA THR A 93 2.11 -10.79 -26.89
C THR A 93 1.49 -9.39 -26.84
N VAL A 94 2.31 -8.38 -27.11
CA VAL A 94 1.87 -7.00 -27.33
C VAL A 94 2.33 -6.56 -28.71
N VAL A 95 1.40 -6.06 -29.52
CA VAL A 95 1.63 -5.52 -30.85
C VAL A 95 1.43 -4.02 -30.81
N VAL A 96 2.44 -3.25 -31.20
CA VAL A 96 2.35 -1.80 -31.43
C VAL A 96 2.21 -1.60 -32.93
N MET A 97 1.09 -1.02 -33.37
CA MET A 97 0.80 -0.78 -34.77
C MET A 97 0.63 0.70 -35.05
N HIS A 98 1.61 1.28 -35.75
CA HIS A 98 1.54 2.63 -36.30
C HIS A 98 1.15 2.56 -37.78
N HIS A 99 0.82 3.71 -38.38
CA HIS A 99 0.38 3.73 -39.78
C HIS A 99 0.84 4.96 -40.55
N THR A 100 0.88 4.85 -41.88
CA THR A 100 1.17 5.95 -42.80
C THR A 100 0.09 7.04 -42.73
N ASP A 101 0.48 8.29 -42.98
CA ASP A 101 -0.44 9.45 -42.95
C ASP A 101 -1.18 9.64 -41.60
N CYS A 102 -0.47 9.41 -40.48
CA CYS A 102 -1.01 9.58 -39.13
C CYS A 102 -1.14 11.06 -38.76
N GLY A 103 -2.22 11.45 -38.08
CA GLY A 103 -2.39 12.82 -37.58
C GLY A 103 -1.20 13.32 -36.75
N MET A 104 -0.57 12.44 -35.96
CA MET A 104 0.61 12.78 -35.16
C MET A 104 1.89 13.02 -35.98
N THR A 105 1.88 12.73 -37.28
CA THR A 105 2.96 13.12 -38.22
C THR A 105 2.76 14.51 -38.81
N HIS A 106 1.56 15.09 -38.66
CA HIS A 106 1.19 16.40 -39.21
C HIS A 106 0.98 17.47 -38.14
N TYR A 107 0.65 17.08 -36.91
CA TYR A 107 0.44 17.98 -35.78
C TYR A 107 1.49 17.76 -34.70
N HIS A 108 2.25 18.81 -34.44
CA HIS A 108 3.36 18.82 -33.49
C HIS A 108 2.94 19.24 -32.08
N ASP A 109 3.67 18.75 -31.09
CA ASP A 109 3.39 18.99 -29.67
C ASP A 109 3.31 20.50 -29.36
N SER A 110 4.14 21.32 -30.00
CA SER A 110 4.13 22.79 -29.82
C SER A 110 2.78 23.42 -30.17
N ARG A 111 2.16 23.02 -31.29
CA ARG A 111 0.86 23.54 -31.73
C ARG A 111 -0.28 23.06 -30.85
N ILE A 112 -0.22 21.81 -30.39
CA ILE A 112 -1.19 21.25 -29.45
C ILE A 112 -1.13 22.02 -28.12
N LYS A 113 0.08 22.27 -27.62
CA LYS A 113 0.30 23.06 -26.40
C LYS A 113 -0.23 24.48 -26.53
N GLU A 114 0.08 25.17 -27.62
CA GLU A 114 -0.45 26.51 -27.91
C GLU A 114 -1.99 26.52 -27.82
N ALA A 115 -2.65 25.62 -28.53
CA ALA A 115 -4.12 25.54 -28.54
C ALA A 115 -4.71 25.19 -27.17
N LEU A 116 -4.08 24.29 -26.42
CA LEU A 116 -4.55 23.91 -25.08
C LEU A 116 -4.36 25.05 -24.06
N ILE A 117 -3.29 25.82 -24.18
CA ILE A 117 -3.04 27.00 -23.32
C ILE A 117 -4.08 28.08 -23.59
N GLU A 118 -4.54 28.25 -24.84
CA GLU A 118 -5.66 29.17 -25.14
C GLU A 118 -6.97 28.74 -24.46
N ILE A 119 -7.23 27.43 -24.38
CA ILE A 119 -8.43 26.88 -23.73
C ILE A 119 -8.33 26.93 -22.20
N ALA A 120 -7.16 26.62 -21.64
CA ALA A 120 -6.92 26.51 -20.21
C ALA A 120 -5.62 27.25 -19.80
N PRO A 121 -5.63 28.60 -19.80
CA PRO A 121 -4.43 29.38 -19.48
C PRO A 121 -3.86 29.11 -18.09
N GLN A 122 -4.71 28.75 -17.13
CA GLN A 122 -4.33 28.42 -15.76
C GLN A 122 -3.52 27.12 -15.64
N GLU A 123 -3.63 26.21 -16.61
CA GLU A 123 -2.90 24.93 -16.64
C GLU A 123 -1.61 25.00 -17.46
N LYS A 124 -1.15 26.20 -17.82
CA LYS A 124 -0.02 26.42 -18.73
C LYS A 124 1.23 25.61 -18.37
N ASP A 125 1.58 25.56 -17.10
CA ASP A 125 2.79 24.85 -16.67
C ASP A 125 2.65 23.34 -16.82
N ALA A 126 1.48 22.78 -16.48
CA ALA A 126 1.17 21.37 -16.68
C ALA A 126 1.12 21.00 -18.18
N ILE A 127 0.52 21.86 -19.01
CA ILE A 127 0.43 21.66 -20.47
C ILE A 127 1.83 21.67 -21.09
N ASN A 128 2.70 22.60 -20.68
CA ASN A 128 4.06 22.71 -21.19
C ASN A 128 4.94 21.51 -20.80
N ALA A 129 4.77 21.01 -19.57
CA ALA A 129 5.47 19.83 -19.06
C ALA A 129 4.99 18.51 -19.70
N SER A 130 3.80 18.49 -20.30
CA SER A 130 3.22 17.30 -20.91
C SER A 130 3.84 16.97 -22.27
N LYS A 131 3.83 15.70 -22.63
CA LYS A 131 4.15 15.20 -23.98
C LYS A 131 2.84 14.69 -24.60
N TYR A 132 2.63 14.97 -25.88
CA TYR A 132 1.42 14.59 -26.61
C TYR A 132 1.68 13.56 -27.71
N GLY A 133 2.93 13.11 -27.85
CA GLY A 133 3.26 11.96 -28.66
C GLY A 133 3.35 12.25 -30.16
N GLU A 134 3.81 13.44 -30.55
CA GLU A 134 4.17 13.73 -31.95
C GLU A 134 5.13 12.69 -32.55
N ILE A 135 5.04 12.51 -33.87
CA ILE A 135 5.88 11.65 -34.69
C ILE A 135 6.62 12.54 -35.68
N ALA A 136 7.74 13.14 -35.23
CA ALA A 136 8.50 14.11 -36.02
C ALA A 136 9.41 13.48 -37.09
N GLY A 137 9.71 12.19 -36.96
CA GLY A 137 10.58 11.43 -37.87
C GLY A 137 9.85 10.31 -38.61
N PRO A 138 10.60 9.39 -39.25
CA PRO A 138 10.05 8.16 -39.79
C PRO A 138 9.21 7.41 -38.76
N ILE A 139 8.11 6.79 -39.21
CA ILE A 139 7.20 6.04 -38.34
C ILE A 139 7.94 4.90 -37.63
N GLU A 140 8.93 4.32 -38.28
CA GLU A 140 9.81 3.26 -37.77
C GLU A 140 10.54 3.69 -36.48
N ASP A 141 10.93 4.96 -36.37
CA ASP A 141 11.60 5.49 -35.18
C ASP A 141 10.63 5.59 -34.01
N SER A 142 9.40 6.07 -34.26
CA SER A 142 8.34 6.10 -33.23
C SER A 142 7.92 4.70 -32.78
N LEU A 143 7.86 3.74 -33.71
CA LEU A 143 7.61 2.33 -33.39
C LEU A 143 8.71 1.77 -32.49
N LYS A 144 9.97 2.12 -32.78
CA LYS A 144 11.10 1.71 -31.94
C LYS A 144 11.03 2.29 -30.54
N GLU A 145 10.75 3.58 -30.44
CA GLU A 145 10.58 4.26 -29.15
C GLU A 145 9.49 3.57 -28.30
N ASP A 146 8.34 3.28 -28.90
CA ASP A 146 7.21 2.67 -28.19
C ASP A 146 7.45 1.19 -27.83
N VAL A 147 8.12 0.43 -28.71
CA VAL A 147 8.53 -0.95 -28.41
C VAL A 147 9.57 -0.97 -27.29
N ASP A 148 10.57 -0.08 -27.33
CA ASP A 148 11.60 0.04 -26.30
C ASP A 148 10.98 0.45 -24.95
N LEU A 149 10.03 1.39 -24.96
CA LEU A 149 9.29 1.83 -23.77
C LEU A 149 8.49 0.68 -23.13
N LEU A 150 7.81 -0.14 -23.95
CA LEU A 150 7.08 -1.30 -23.44
C LEU A 150 8.04 -2.40 -22.93
N SER A 151 9.15 -2.63 -23.63
CA SER A 151 10.10 -3.69 -23.26
C SER A 151 10.87 -3.38 -21.97
N SER A 152 11.13 -2.09 -21.71
CA SER A 152 11.81 -1.61 -20.50
C SER A 152 10.85 -1.32 -19.34
N SER A 153 9.54 -1.31 -19.60
CA SER A 153 8.54 -0.99 -18.58
C SER A 153 8.39 -2.12 -17.55
N PRO A 154 8.53 -1.84 -16.25
CA PRO A 154 8.31 -2.83 -15.19
C PRO A 154 6.82 -3.22 -15.05
N PHE A 155 5.92 -2.51 -15.74
CA PHE A 155 4.49 -2.79 -15.74
C PHE A 155 4.06 -3.78 -16.84
N ILE A 156 4.97 -4.13 -17.75
CA ILE A 156 4.73 -5.14 -18.78
C ILE A 156 5.24 -6.49 -18.25
N LEU A 157 4.40 -7.52 -18.41
CA LEU A 157 4.68 -8.84 -17.85
C LEU A 157 6.03 -9.40 -18.38
N PRO A 158 6.93 -9.91 -17.52
CA PRO A 158 8.19 -10.47 -17.99
C PRO A 158 7.99 -11.61 -19.00
N GLY A 159 8.84 -11.62 -20.04
CA GLY A 159 8.75 -12.58 -21.14
C GLY A 159 7.65 -12.27 -22.16
N THR A 160 7.04 -11.09 -22.12
CA THR A 160 6.11 -10.63 -23.17
C THR A 160 6.86 -10.43 -24.48
N SER A 161 6.34 -11.01 -25.56
CA SER A 161 6.80 -10.73 -26.92
C SER A 161 6.22 -9.40 -27.40
N ILE A 162 7.08 -8.44 -27.74
CA ILE A 162 6.65 -7.13 -28.22
C ILE A 162 7.00 -6.99 -29.70
N VAL A 163 5.99 -6.63 -30.50
CA VAL A 163 6.08 -6.58 -31.97
C VAL A 163 5.69 -5.19 -32.47
N GLY A 164 6.56 -4.56 -33.25
CA GLY A 164 6.27 -3.30 -33.93
C GLY A 164 5.82 -3.55 -35.38
N LEU A 165 4.63 -3.08 -35.73
CA LEU A 165 4.03 -3.19 -37.06
C LEU A 165 3.76 -1.81 -37.65
N LYS A 166 3.95 -1.68 -38.95
CA LYS A 166 3.58 -0.50 -39.74
C LYS A 166 2.50 -0.89 -40.73
N LEU A 167 1.35 -0.24 -40.64
CA LEU A 167 0.30 -0.35 -41.64
C LEU A 167 0.44 0.77 -42.67
N ASP A 168 0.46 0.42 -43.95
CA ASP A 168 0.21 1.40 -45.00
C ASP A 168 -1.30 1.51 -45.26
N ILE A 169 -1.91 2.64 -44.88
CA ILE A 169 -3.37 2.82 -44.97
C ILE A 169 -3.88 2.87 -46.42
N PHE A 170 -3.02 3.15 -47.39
CA PHE A 170 -3.42 3.25 -48.80
C PHE A 170 -3.44 1.89 -49.51
N THR A 171 -2.56 0.97 -49.11
CA THR A 171 -2.47 -0.38 -49.68
C THR A 171 -3.14 -1.44 -48.81
N GLY A 172 -3.31 -1.16 -47.52
CA GLY A 172 -3.76 -2.12 -46.50
C GLY A 172 -2.67 -3.10 -46.06
N ALA A 173 -1.43 -2.96 -46.58
CA ALA A 173 -0.33 -3.86 -46.27
C ALA A 173 0.23 -3.59 -44.86
N ILE A 174 0.47 -4.66 -44.11
CA ILE A 174 1.15 -4.60 -42.80
C ILE A 174 2.57 -5.10 -42.97
N GLU A 175 3.53 -4.26 -42.59
CA GLU A 175 4.94 -4.59 -42.53
C GLU A 175 5.35 -4.77 -41.07
N LYS A 176 6.12 -5.84 -40.80
CA LYS A 176 6.72 -6.07 -39.48
C LYS A 176 8.07 -5.37 -39.41
N VAL A 177 8.15 -4.33 -38.58
CA VAL A 177 9.32 -3.43 -38.48
C VAL A 177 10.26 -3.87 -37.35
N ILE A 178 9.73 -4.29 -36.20
CA ILE A 178 10.53 -4.62 -35.00
C ILE A 178 10.03 -5.90 -34.35
N TYR A 179 10.97 -6.73 -33.89
CA TYR A 179 10.66 -7.96 -33.16
C TYR A 179 11.67 -8.21 -32.05
N ILE A 180 11.21 -8.16 -30.79
CA ILE A 180 12.02 -8.53 -29.63
C ILE A 180 11.52 -9.89 -29.12
N LEU A 181 12.30 -10.94 -29.40
CA LEU A 181 12.18 -12.25 -28.75
C LEU A 181 13.03 -12.20 -27.49
N HIS A 182 12.41 -12.35 -26.31
CA HIS A 182 13.18 -12.67 -25.12
C HIS A 182 13.75 -14.09 -25.28
N LEU A 183 15.00 -14.19 -25.73
CA LEU A 183 15.84 -15.34 -25.42
C LEU A 183 16.01 -15.35 -23.91
N PHE A 184 15.54 -16.42 -23.26
CA PHE A 184 16.00 -16.76 -21.92
C PHE A 184 17.54 -16.75 -21.92
N CYS A 185 18.12 -16.15 -20.88
CA CYS A 185 19.55 -16.07 -20.58
C CYS A 185 20.29 -14.82 -21.09
N SER A 186 20.47 -13.83 -20.19
CA SER A 186 21.74 -13.11 -19.95
C SER A 186 21.68 -12.16 -18.73
N TYR A 187 20.99 -12.54 -17.64
CA TYR A 187 21.14 -11.87 -16.34
C TYR A 187 21.83 -12.74 -15.27
N TYR A 188 22.51 -13.82 -15.70
CA TYR A 188 23.24 -14.74 -14.81
C TYR A 188 24.77 -14.78 -15.03
N LEU A 189 25.34 -13.79 -15.72
CA LEU A 189 26.78 -13.71 -16.01
C LEU A 189 27.39 -12.35 -15.62
N ALA A 190 26.91 -11.77 -14.51
CA ALA A 190 27.57 -10.62 -13.86
C ALA A 190 27.94 -10.88 -12.38
N THR A 191 27.94 -12.14 -11.94
CA THR A 191 28.35 -12.54 -10.56
C THR A 191 29.34 -13.71 -10.51
N CYS A 192 29.97 -14.08 -11.64
CA CYS A 192 31.03 -15.10 -11.66
C CYS A 192 32.40 -14.61 -12.16
N VAL A 193 32.67 -13.30 -12.13
CA VAL A 193 34.04 -12.77 -12.31
C VAL A 193 34.33 -11.70 -11.26
N SER A 194 34.53 -12.13 -10.02
CA SER A 194 35.30 -11.36 -9.03
C SER A 194 36.19 -12.22 -8.13
N SER A 195 36.43 -13.50 -8.47
CA SER A 195 37.27 -14.38 -7.67
C SER A 195 38.60 -14.78 -8.32
N HIS A 196 38.84 -14.49 -9.59
CA HIS A 196 40.14 -14.78 -10.23
C HIS A 196 40.49 -13.65 -11.21
N GLY A 197 41.43 -12.79 -10.83
CA GLY A 197 41.80 -11.57 -11.54
C GLY A 197 42.28 -11.80 -12.98
N ILE A 198 41.35 -11.71 -13.93
CA ILE A 198 41.61 -11.66 -15.36
C ILE A 198 40.94 -10.39 -15.89
N GLN A 199 41.75 -9.45 -16.38
CA GLN A 199 41.24 -8.30 -17.12
C GLN A 199 40.82 -8.74 -18.53
N VAL A 200 39.60 -8.42 -18.92
CA VAL A 200 39.14 -8.51 -20.31
C VAL A 200 38.72 -7.11 -20.76
N GLU A 201 39.44 -6.57 -21.74
CA GLU A 201 39.10 -5.31 -22.39
C GLU A 201 37.73 -5.39 -23.08
N LYS A 202 36.88 -4.40 -22.81
CA LYS A 202 35.57 -4.23 -23.44
C LYS A 202 35.73 -3.81 -24.90
N THR A 203 35.50 -4.70 -25.86
CA THR A 203 34.90 -4.31 -27.14
C THR A 203 33.99 -5.42 -27.66
N CYS A 204 32.69 -5.15 -27.71
CA CYS A 204 31.76 -5.88 -28.58
C CYS A 204 30.74 -4.87 -29.13
N ARG A 205 30.88 -4.54 -30.42
CA ARG A 205 29.87 -3.82 -31.20
C ARG A 205 28.78 -4.80 -31.64
N PRO A 206 27.51 -4.38 -31.77
CA PRO A 206 26.47 -5.25 -32.29
C PRO A 206 26.66 -5.47 -33.80
N SER A 207 26.84 -6.71 -34.24
CA SER A 207 26.76 -7.09 -35.65
C SER A 207 25.30 -7.34 -36.04
N THR A 208 24.90 -6.64 -37.09
CA THR A 208 23.61 -6.73 -37.79
C THR A 208 23.39 -8.14 -38.34
N LEU A 209 22.25 -8.76 -38.01
CA LEU A 209 21.78 -9.98 -38.68
C LEU A 209 20.74 -9.60 -39.74
N ALA A 210 21.16 -9.64 -40.99
CA ALA A 210 20.28 -9.55 -42.15
C ALA A 210 19.57 -10.90 -42.37
N VAL A 211 18.27 -10.86 -42.63
CA VAL A 211 17.45 -12.03 -42.97
C VAL A 211 17.32 -12.08 -44.48
N HIS A 212 17.81 -13.14 -45.11
CA HIS A 212 17.43 -13.50 -46.48
C HIS A 212 16.39 -14.62 -46.42
N ALA A 213 15.21 -14.34 -46.98
CA ALA A 213 14.19 -15.35 -47.24
C ALA A 213 14.47 -15.99 -48.60
N ASP A 214 14.46 -17.33 -48.66
CA ASP A 214 14.16 -18.03 -49.91
C ASP A 214 13.22 -19.22 -49.65
N GLY A 215 12.37 -19.45 -50.64
CA GLY A 215 11.09 -20.11 -50.51
C GLY A 215 11.10 -21.64 -50.49
N ALA A 216 9.89 -22.14 -50.20
CA ALA A 216 9.45 -23.53 -50.22
C ALA A 216 10.01 -24.43 -49.10
N ASN A 217 9.09 -24.83 -48.22
CA ASN A 217 9.21 -25.81 -47.12
C ASN A 217 9.83 -25.28 -45.83
N GLY A 218 8.97 -24.69 -45.00
CA GLY A 218 9.30 -24.24 -43.66
C GLY A 218 9.71 -25.39 -42.72
N VAL A 219 11.01 -25.46 -42.43
CA VAL A 219 11.59 -25.97 -41.18
C VAL A 219 12.86 -25.16 -40.91
N VAL A 220 12.87 -24.32 -39.87
CA VAL A 220 14.11 -23.70 -39.36
C VAL A 220 14.57 -24.50 -38.16
N THR A 221 15.58 -25.35 -38.37
CA THR A 221 16.30 -26.04 -37.30
C THR A 221 17.49 -25.17 -36.87
N VAL A 222 17.48 -24.67 -35.63
CA VAL A 222 18.67 -24.01 -35.06
C VAL A 222 19.58 -25.09 -34.49
N VAL A 223 20.68 -25.38 -35.20
CA VAL A 223 21.81 -26.18 -34.68
C VAL A 223 22.91 -25.21 -34.27
N GLY A 224 23.12 -25.04 -32.96
CA GLY A 224 24.23 -24.27 -32.40
C GLY A 224 25.17 -25.17 -31.61
N ARG A 225 26.24 -25.64 -32.25
CA ARG A 225 27.37 -26.36 -31.62
C ARG A 225 28.52 -25.36 -31.52
N ALA A 226 28.83 -24.87 -30.31
CA ALA A 226 30.02 -24.06 -30.10
C ALA A 226 31.25 -24.99 -30.04
N VAL A 227 32.13 -24.87 -31.05
CA VAL A 227 33.45 -25.50 -31.08
C VAL A 227 34.43 -24.53 -30.42
N LEU A 228 34.98 -24.93 -29.27
CA LEU A 228 36.13 -24.26 -28.65
C LEU A 228 37.41 -24.78 -29.32
N HIS A 229 38.10 -23.92 -30.08
CA HIS A 229 39.49 -24.14 -30.47
C HIS A 229 40.40 -23.55 -29.37
N ALA A 230 41.13 -24.41 -28.67
CA ALA A 230 42.23 -24.03 -27.81
C ALA A 230 43.55 -24.28 -28.55
N HIS A 231 44.39 -23.25 -28.68
CA HIS A 231 45.77 -23.40 -29.13
C HIS A 231 46.65 -23.74 -27.92
N VAL A 232 47.42 -24.82 -28.05
CA VAL A 232 48.45 -25.28 -27.11
C VAL A 232 49.81 -24.89 -27.70
N GLU A 233 50.63 -24.19 -26.92
CA GLU A 233 52.09 -24.24 -27.06
C GLU A 233 52.68 -25.03 -25.91
N SER A 234 53.59 -25.92 -26.29
CA SER A 234 54.23 -26.94 -25.47
C SER A 234 55.40 -26.41 -24.67
N GLU A 235 55.59 -26.91 -23.45
CA GLU A 235 56.91 -27.31 -22.99
C GLU A 235 56.83 -28.46 -21.98
N ALA A 236 57.83 -29.32 -22.04
CA ALA A 236 57.85 -30.70 -21.60
C ALA A 236 58.30 -30.89 -20.14
N GLY A 237 57.97 -32.03 -19.54
CA GLY A 237 58.85 -32.62 -18.52
C GLY A 237 58.20 -33.37 -17.35
N LEU A 238 57.93 -34.65 -17.58
CA LEU A 238 58.16 -35.78 -16.66
C LEU A 238 57.49 -35.87 -15.24
N LYS A 239 56.75 -36.99 -15.13
CA LYS A 239 56.72 -38.02 -14.07
C LYS A 239 55.95 -37.79 -12.76
N VAL A 240 54.87 -38.57 -12.66
CA VAL A 240 54.24 -39.11 -11.44
C VAL A 240 55.26 -39.99 -10.67
N PRO A 241 55.21 -40.04 -9.33
CA PRO A 241 54.59 -41.23 -8.72
C PRO A 241 53.77 -40.96 -7.42
N ASP A 242 52.70 -41.73 -7.32
CA ASP A 242 52.14 -42.43 -6.14
C ASP A 242 51.76 -41.69 -4.85
N ALA A 243 50.49 -41.89 -4.48
CA ALA A 243 49.96 -41.72 -3.14
C ALA A 243 50.54 -42.74 -2.15
N PRO A 244 50.57 -42.39 -0.85
CA PRO A 244 49.97 -43.31 0.10
C PRO A 244 49.07 -42.62 1.14
N THR A 245 48.01 -43.35 1.45
CA THR A 245 47.15 -43.27 2.64
C THR A 245 47.94 -43.29 3.96
N LYS A 246 47.58 -42.46 4.94
CA LYS A 246 47.06 -42.89 6.26
C LYS A 246 46.89 -41.71 7.25
N THR A 247 45.99 -41.99 8.19
CA THR A 247 45.52 -41.28 9.36
C THR A 247 46.63 -40.81 10.31
N ASP A 248 46.42 -39.71 11.06
CA ASP A 248 46.30 -39.71 12.53
C ASP A 248 46.25 -38.29 13.12
N ALA A 249 45.63 -38.23 14.30
CA ALA A 249 45.28 -37.04 15.06
C ALA A 249 46.42 -36.44 15.90
N ASN A 250 46.24 -35.16 16.23
CA ASN A 250 46.85 -34.39 17.33
C ASN A 250 48.37 -34.18 17.37
N SER A 251 48.80 -32.93 17.10
CA SER A 251 49.64 -32.21 18.06
C SER A 251 49.56 -30.69 17.85
N SER A 252 49.51 -30.00 18.97
CA SER A 252 49.52 -28.56 19.15
C SER A 252 50.90 -27.96 18.83
N ARG A 253 50.93 -26.87 18.06
CA ARG A 253 51.95 -25.82 18.20
C ARG A 253 51.48 -24.48 17.65
N SER A 254 51.56 -23.51 18.55
CA SER A 254 51.41 -22.07 18.40
C SER A 254 52.17 -21.48 17.21
N TYR A 255 51.45 -20.73 16.37
CA TYR A 255 51.99 -19.63 15.59
C TYR A 255 50.93 -18.53 15.54
N SER A 256 51.27 -17.36 16.10
CA SER A 256 50.57 -16.11 15.92
C SER A 256 50.87 -15.55 14.51
N PRO A 257 49.85 -15.10 13.77
CA PRO A 257 50.05 -14.10 12.73
C PRO A 257 49.34 -12.81 13.11
N GLN A 258 50.12 -11.74 13.06
CA GLN A 258 49.65 -10.37 13.07
C GLN A 258 48.71 -10.11 11.89
N SER A 259 47.67 -9.32 12.18
CA SER A 259 46.94 -8.42 11.28
C SER A 259 46.62 -8.93 9.87
N SER A 260 45.47 -9.57 9.73
CA SER A 260 44.68 -9.51 8.51
C SER A 260 43.22 -9.26 8.88
N ARG A 261 42.70 -8.11 8.45
CA ARG A 261 41.30 -7.68 8.63
C ARG A 261 40.36 -8.81 8.22
N SER A 262 39.60 -9.35 9.16
CA SER A 262 38.59 -10.37 8.88
C SER A 262 37.36 -9.71 8.26
N ALA A 263 36.95 -10.26 7.12
CA ALA A 263 35.72 -9.95 6.42
C ALA A 263 34.49 -10.39 7.21
N THR A 264 34.06 -9.57 8.18
CA THR A 264 32.80 -9.78 8.94
C THR A 264 31.88 -8.54 8.98
N ASP A 265 32.21 -7.47 8.27
CA ASP A 265 31.44 -6.20 8.30
C ASP A 265 30.51 -6.02 7.08
N VAL A 266 29.68 -7.02 6.77
CA VAL A 266 28.57 -6.85 5.80
C VAL A 266 27.28 -7.42 6.37
N TRP A 267 26.82 -6.85 7.48
CA TRP A 267 25.46 -7.05 8.00
C TRP A 267 24.82 -5.69 8.20
N ASN A 268 24.39 -5.07 7.11
CA ASN A 268 23.55 -3.87 7.15
C ASN A 268 22.19 -4.17 6.52
N SER A 269 21.17 -3.58 7.16
CA SER A 269 19.73 -3.63 6.90
C SER A 269 19.30 -3.83 5.44
N PRO A 270 18.14 -4.46 5.18
CA PRO A 270 17.64 -4.64 3.81
C PRO A 270 17.57 -3.27 3.13
N SER A 271 18.40 -3.09 2.10
CA SER A 271 18.48 -1.84 1.34
C SER A 271 17.13 -1.57 0.68
N PHE A 272 16.48 -0.48 1.07
CA PHE A 272 15.22 -0.03 0.50
C PHE A 272 15.47 0.55 -0.89
N THR A 273 14.60 0.25 -1.85
CA THR A 273 14.59 0.91 -3.16
C THR A 273 14.02 2.31 -2.98
N ASP A 274 14.90 3.30 -2.86
CA ASP A 274 14.54 4.71 -2.86
C ASP A 274 13.92 5.09 -4.22
N VAL A 275 12.70 5.61 -4.19
CA VAL A 275 11.95 6.00 -5.39
C VAL A 275 12.62 7.19 -6.10
N THR A 276 13.47 7.97 -5.42
CA THR A 276 14.22 9.09 -6.00
C THR A 276 15.58 8.70 -6.57
N SER A 277 16.03 7.44 -6.38
CA SER A 277 17.35 6.98 -6.86
C SER A 277 17.53 7.07 -8.39
N GLY A 278 16.44 7.14 -9.15
CA GLY A 278 16.45 7.39 -10.59
C GLY A 278 16.33 8.86 -11.01
N VAL A 279 16.17 9.80 -10.06
CA VAL A 279 15.81 11.21 -10.32
C VAL A 279 16.81 12.21 -9.69
N GLU A 280 17.58 11.83 -8.67
CA GLU A 280 18.54 12.73 -8.02
C GLU A 280 19.99 12.59 -8.57
N PRO A 281 20.55 13.63 -9.21
CA PRO A 281 21.95 13.65 -9.66
C PRO A 281 22.97 13.77 -8.51
N PHE A 282 22.49 14.05 -7.29
CA PHE A 282 23.29 14.33 -6.11
C PHE A 282 22.88 13.37 -5.00
N LEU A 283 23.25 12.09 -5.11
CA LEU A 283 23.28 11.17 -3.97
C LEU A 283 24.14 11.83 -2.89
N HIS A 284 23.50 12.47 -1.91
CA HIS A 284 24.21 13.08 -0.80
C HIS A 284 24.93 11.95 -0.06
N ASP A 285 26.27 11.98 -0.10
CA ASP A 285 27.13 11.17 0.74
C ASP A 285 26.55 11.13 2.17
N SER A 286 26.34 9.92 2.70
CA SER A 286 25.72 9.64 4.00
C SER A 286 26.59 10.06 5.20
N LEU A 287 27.28 11.19 5.10
CA LEU A 287 28.35 11.73 5.94
C LEU A 287 28.01 11.88 7.44
N ARG A 288 26.80 11.52 7.89
CA ARG A 288 26.34 11.75 9.27
C ARG A 288 25.77 10.53 9.99
N ARG A 289 25.55 9.38 9.34
CA ARG A 289 24.86 8.24 9.97
C ARG A 289 25.53 7.74 11.26
N PRO A 290 26.85 7.51 11.32
CA PRO A 290 27.50 7.08 12.56
C PRO A 290 27.40 8.11 13.70
N THR A 291 27.43 9.41 13.37
CA THR A 291 27.28 10.47 14.36
C THR A 291 25.86 10.50 14.94
N VAL A 292 24.85 10.36 14.07
CA VAL A 292 23.44 10.29 14.48
C VAL A 292 23.19 9.06 15.34
N ASP A 293 23.72 7.90 14.95
CA ASP A 293 23.65 6.65 15.71
C ASP A 293 24.16 6.84 17.15
N VAL A 294 25.37 7.40 17.30
CA VAL A 294 25.96 7.67 18.62
C VAL A 294 25.13 8.67 19.43
N ILE A 295 24.61 9.73 18.80
CA ILE A 295 23.80 10.75 19.50
C ILE A 295 22.51 10.13 20.04
N VAL A 296 21.76 9.42 19.19
CA VAL A 296 20.47 8.84 19.57
C VAL A 296 20.65 7.70 20.57
N GLN A 297 21.66 6.85 20.38
CA GLN A 297 22.01 5.81 21.34
C GLN A 297 22.35 6.39 22.72
N LYS A 298 23.15 7.47 22.79
CA LYS A 298 23.45 8.12 24.07
C LYS A 298 22.20 8.66 24.76
N GLN A 299 21.24 9.21 24.00
CA GLN A 299 19.95 9.63 24.57
C GLN A 299 19.14 8.43 25.08
N LEU A 300 19.10 7.32 24.35
CA LEU A 300 18.46 6.09 24.80
C LEU A 300 19.06 5.61 26.14
N LEU A 301 20.38 5.48 26.22
CA LEU A 301 21.05 5.01 27.43
C LEU A 301 20.92 6.00 28.60
N LYS A 302 20.80 7.31 28.32
CA LYS A 302 20.51 8.31 29.34
C LYS A 302 19.11 8.12 29.95
N ILE A 303 18.11 7.78 29.13
CA ILE A 303 16.71 7.66 29.55
C ILE A 303 16.44 6.28 30.19
N VAL A 304 16.78 5.21 29.47
CA VAL A 304 16.46 3.83 29.87
C VAL A 304 17.52 3.24 30.81
N LYS A 305 18.71 3.84 30.89
CA LYS A 305 19.83 3.50 31.80
C LYS A 305 20.53 2.17 31.52
N SER A 306 19.83 1.11 31.11
CA SER A 306 20.42 -0.21 30.88
C SER A 306 19.61 -1.09 29.93
N ARG A 307 20.25 -2.12 29.37
CA ARG A 307 19.57 -3.19 28.61
C ARG A 307 18.50 -3.93 29.41
N SER A 308 18.76 -4.20 30.69
CA SER A 308 17.79 -4.91 31.55
C SER A 308 16.49 -4.12 31.70
N GLU A 309 16.60 -2.81 31.90
CA GLU A 309 15.44 -1.94 31.99
C GLU A 309 14.69 -1.86 30.65
N MET A 310 15.41 -1.74 29.53
CA MET A 310 14.79 -1.77 28.21
C MET A 310 14.04 -3.09 27.95
N HIS A 311 14.55 -4.21 28.44
CA HIS A 311 13.88 -5.51 28.35
C HIS A 311 12.54 -5.49 29.09
N ARG A 312 12.51 -4.99 30.34
CA ARG A 312 11.27 -4.85 31.13
C ARG A 312 10.24 -3.93 30.47
N ILE A 313 10.72 -2.83 29.88
CA ILE A 313 9.89 -1.92 29.10
C ILE A 313 9.30 -2.65 27.88
N ALA A 314 10.11 -3.42 27.16
CA ALA A 314 9.65 -4.22 26.03
C ALA A 314 8.62 -5.28 26.44
N ASP A 315 8.84 -6.00 27.55
CA ASP A 315 7.89 -6.98 28.10
C ASP A 315 6.53 -6.32 28.37
N SER A 316 6.55 -5.13 28.97
CA SER A 316 5.34 -4.36 29.25
C SER A 316 4.63 -3.94 27.96
N TYR A 317 5.38 -3.50 26.94
CA TYR A 317 4.84 -3.12 25.64
C TYR A 317 4.18 -4.30 24.91
N PHE A 318 4.87 -5.43 24.82
CA PHE A 318 4.36 -6.60 24.12
C PHE A 318 3.20 -7.27 24.85
N ALA A 319 3.15 -7.17 26.18
CA ALA A 319 2.00 -7.64 26.97
C ALA A 319 0.76 -6.74 26.84
N THR A 320 0.93 -5.45 26.50
CA THR A 320 -0.16 -4.45 26.52
C THR A 320 -0.39 -3.81 25.14
N ILE A 321 0.35 -2.74 24.82
CA ILE A 321 0.11 -1.87 23.65
C ILE A 321 0.29 -2.59 22.32
N ALA A 322 1.23 -3.53 22.22
CA ALA A 322 1.43 -4.30 20.99
C ALA A 322 0.20 -5.17 20.61
N ARG A 323 -0.70 -5.44 21.56
CA ARG A 323 -1.99 -6.13 21.31
C ARG A 323 -3.08 -5.19 20.77
N ARG A 324 -2.80 -3.89 20.67
CA ARG A 324 -3.72 -2.85 20.16
C ARG A 324 -3.20 -2.18 18.90
N ILE A 325 -1.88 -2.05 18.77
CA ILE A 325 -1.22 -1.59 17.55
C ILE A 325 -0.06 -2.51 17.23
N SER A 326 -0.41 -3.64 16.60
CA SER A 326 0.49 -4.77 16.43
C SER A 326 1.37 -4.61 15.20
N ILE A 327 2.34 -3.69 15.27
CA ILE A 327 3.19 -3.31 14.13
C ILE A 327 4.66 -3.69 14.28
N VAL A 328 5.10 -4.11 15.48
CA VAL A 328 6.49 -4.50 15.78
C VAL A 328 6.57 -6.00 16.06
N SER A 329 7.51 -6.71 15.44
CA SER A 329 7.78 -8.12 15.76
C SER A 329 8.54 -8.22 17.08
N ALA A 330 7.98 -8.97 18.04
CA ALA A 330 8.64 -9.25 19.31
C ALA A 330 9.99 -9.94 19.11
N GLN A 331 10.05 -10.98 18.27
CA GLN A 331 11.27 -11.73 17.99
C GLN A 331 12.37 -10.82 17.44
N ARG A 332 12.06 -10.00 16.43
CA ARG A 332 13.05 -9.08 15.82
C ARG A 332 13.50 -8.00 16.81
N PHE A 333 12.59 -7.51 17.65
CA PHE A 333 12.89 -6.52 18.67
C PHE A 333 13.86 -7.08 19.71
N TYR A 334 13.53 -8.22 20.34
CA TYR A 334 14.37 -8.83 21.37
C TYR A 334 15.73 -9.28 20.83
N ALA A 335 15.80 -9.79 19.60
CA ALA A 335 17.06 -10.18 18.96
C ALA A 335 18.04 -9.00 18.80
N ARG A 336 17.53 -7.77 18.73
CA ARG A 336 18.34 -6.54 18.58
C ARG A 336 18.63 -5.86 19.91
N LEU A 337 17.93 -6.20 20.99
CA LEU A 337 18.11 -5.59 22.30
C LEU A 337 19.57 -5.60 22.81
N PRO A 338 20.39 -6.67 22.60
CA PRO A 338 21.80 -6.65 23.00
C PRO A 338 22.62 -5.55 22.32
N LYS A 339 22.18 -5.05 21.16
CA LYS A 339 22.90 -4.01 20.41
C LYS A 339 22.80 -2.64 21.06
N ILE A 340 21.87 -2.38 21.97
CA ILE A 340 21.65 -1.02 22.51
C ILE A 340 22.85 -0.48 23.31
N GLU A 341 23.70 -1.36 23.85
CA GLU A 341 24.94 -1.01 24.55
C GLU A 341 26.18 -1.13 23.65
N SER A 342 26.01 -1.58 22.41
CA SER A 342 27.08 -1.73 21.41
C SER A 342 27.20 -0.48 20.53
N PRO A 343 28.41 -0.07 20.11
CA PRO A 343 28.58 1.00 19.11
C PRO A 343 27.87 0.77 17.77
N SER A 344 27.37 -0.45 17.53
CA SER A 344 26.59 -0.84 16.34
C SER A 344 25.07 -0.57 16.45
N CYS A 345 24.60 0.08 17.52
CA CYS A 345 23.20 0.43 17.67
C CYS A 345 22.79 1.50 16.65
N GLY A 346 21.97 1.13 15.67
CA GLY A 346 21.38 2.09 14.74
C GLY A 346 20.44 3.07 15.43
N ALA A 347 20.47 4.33 14.99
CA ALA A 347 19.64 5.40 15.53
C ALA A 347 18.13 5.10 15.38
N ASP A 348 17.74 4.37 14.34
CA ASP A 348 16.37 3.96 14.07
C ASP A 348 15.83 2.98 15.12
N PHE A 349 16.62 1.96 15.49
CA PHE A 349 16.26 1.05 16.58
C PHE A 349 16.25 1.73 17.93
N ALA A 350 17.24 2.60 18.18
CA ALA A 350 17.30 3.35 19.43
C ALA A 350 16.08 4.29 19.59
N ALA A 351 15.64 4.92 18.49
CA ALA A 351 14.41 5.70 18.46
C ALA A 351 13.16 4.83 18.69
N LEU A 352 13.11 3.61 18.12
CA LEU A 352 12.01 2.68 18.35
C LEU A 352 11.89 2.28 19.82
N CYS A 353 13.01 1.97 20.48
CA CYS A 353 13.06 1.71 21.92
C CYS A 353 12.49 2.88 22.74
N LEU A 354 12.83 4.11 22.39
CA LEU A 354 12.29 5.31 23.04
C LEU A 354 10.80 5.51 22.76
N CYS A 355 10.31 5.21 21.56
CA CYS A 355 8.88 5.28 21.23
C CYS A 355 8.07 4.21 21.96
N VAL A 356 8.63 3.00 22.10
CA VAL A 356 8.07 1.91 22.92
C VAL A 356 7.98 2.35 24.39
N HIS A 357 8.99 3.03 24.92
CA HIS A 357 8.95 3.60 26.26
C HIS A 357 7.92 4.74 26.38
N LEU A 358 7.88 5.65 25.40
CA LEU A 358 6.95 6.78 25.36
C LEU A 358 5.50 6.31 25.39
N VAL A 359 5.12 5.38 24.51
CA VAL A 359 3.72 4.98 24.39
C VAL A 359 3.20 4.36 25.68
N LEU A 360 4.06 3.76 26.51
CA LEU A 360 3.72 3.19 27.81
C LEU A 360 3.49 4.21 28.93
N GLN A 361 3.78 5.51 28.72
CA GLN A 361 3.53 6.53 29.75
C GLN A 361 2.03 6.59 30.11
N LEU A 362 1.76 6.63 31.42
CA LEU A 362 0.41 6.72 31.99
C LEU A 362 0.18 8.13 32.55
N PRO A 363 -1.01 8.73 32.35
CA PRO A 363 -1.38 9.99 32.99
C PRO A 363 -1.31 9.87 34.51
N GLN A 364 -0.71 10.85 35.17
CA GLN A 364 -0.77 11.04 36.61
C GLN A 364 -1.92 11.99 36.99
N PRO A 365 -2.45 11.94 38.22
CA PRO A 365 -3.62 12.74 38.63
C PRO A 365 -3.47 14.27 38.46
N HIS A 366 -2.25 14.78 38.40
CA HIS A 366 -1.93 16.21 38.29
C HIS A 366 -1.40 16.62 36.91
N ASP A 367 -1.36 15.69 35.95
CA ASP A 367 -0.89 16.01 34.60
C ASP A 367 -1.94 16.84 33.86
N SER A 368 -1.56 18.04 33.42
CA SER A 368 -2.37 18.87 32.52
C SER A 368 -2.14 18.56 31.04
N SER A 369 -1.04 17.89 30.73
CA SER A 369 -0.63 17.53 29.38
C SER A 369 0.28 16.31 29.39
N MET A 370 0.17 15.49 28.35
CA MET A 370 1.04 14.34 28.10
C MET A 370 2.21 14.67 27.15
N GLN A 371 2.45 15.96 26.88
CA GLN A 371 3.65 16.42 26.17
C GLN A 371 4.88 16.43 27.10
N SER A 372 5.22 15.27 27.64
CA SER A 372 6.31 15.08 28.59
C SER A 372 7.69 15.42 28.00
N SER A 373 8.71 15.51 28.85
CA SER A 373 10.10 15.67 28.41
C SER A 373 10.55 14.52 27.47
N LEU A 374 10.06 13.29 27.72
CA LEU A 374 10.30 12.15 26.85
C LEU A 374 9.62 12.34 25.49
N TYR A 375 8.35 12.78 25.45
CA TYR A 375 7.64 13.09 24.21
C TYR A 375 8.41 14.12 23.37
N VAL A 376 8.83 15.23 23.97
CA VAL A 376 9.61 16.28 23.28
C VAL A 376 10.94 15.73 22.76
N THR A 377 11.63 14.92 23.57
CA THR A 377 12.90 14.29 23.19
C THR A 377 12.71 13.35 21.99
N VAL A 378 11.68 12.49 22.02
CA VAL A 378 11.35 11.56 20.94
C VAL A 378 10.99 12.32 19.66
N LYS A 379 10.15 13.36 19.74
CA LYS A 379 9.83 14.21 18.57
C LYS A 379 11.10 14.84 17.96
N GLY A 380 12.00 15.35 18.81
CA GLY A 380 13.28 15.90 18.37
C GLY A 380 14.19 14.87 17.68
N ILE A 381 14.23 13.63 18.19
CA ILE A 381 14.98 12.53 17.57
C ILE A 381 14.39 12.19 16.20
N ILE A 382 13.06 12.09 16.06
CA ILE A 382 12.43 11.84 14.76
C ILE A 382 12.76 12.94 13.75
N SER A 383 12.66 14.21 14.14
CA SER A 383 13.05 15.31 13.27
C SER A 383 14.53 15.23 12.85
N LEU A 384 15.43 14.80 13.76
CA LEU A 384 16.84 14.58 13.43
C LEU A 384 17.04 13.44 12.42
N LEU A 385 16.35 12.31 12.60
CA LEU A 385 16.41 11.18 11.67
C LEU A 385 15.93 11.58 10.27
N GLU A 386 14.88 12.40 10.19
CA GLU A 386 14.37 12.92 8.92
C GLU A 386 15.32 13.90 8.26
N ALA A 387 15.85 14.87 9.02
CA ALA A 387 16.82 15.83 8.52
C ALA A 387 18.12 15.16 8.04
N THR A 388 18.38 13.93 8.46
CA THR A 388 19.55 13.13 8.07
C THR A 388 19.21 11.99 7.11
N SER A 389 17.99 12.01 6.55
CA SER A 389 17.51 11.06 5.53
C SER A 389 17.59 9.59 5.96
N VAL A 390 17.41 9.30 7.25
CA VAL A 390 17.30 7.92 7.73
C VAL A 390 15.91 7.39 7.40
N GLN A 391 15.85 6.52 6.39
CA GLN A 391 14.63 5.84 5.96
C GLN A 391 14.68 4.36 6.36
N SER A 392 13.81 3.94 7.27
CA SER A 392 13.65 2.53 7.65
C SER A 392 12.24 2.23 8.17
N LEU A 393 11.90 0.94 8.24
CA LEU A 393 10.64 0.45 8.80
C LEU A 393 10.44 0.98 10.23
N GLU A 394 11.51 0.99 11.02
CA GLU A 394 11.52 1.41 12.42
C GLU A 394 11.18 2.89 12.56
N VAL A 395 11.62 3.76 11.64
CA VAL A 395 11.27 5.19 11.66
C VAL A 395 9.78 5.39 11.38
N ILE A 396 9.20 4.61 10.46
CA ILE A 396 7.76 4.62 10.17
C ILE A 396 6.97 4.11 11.38
N GLN A 397 7.40 3.00 11.98
CA GLN A 397 6.81 2.45 13.21
C GLN A 397 6.88 3.46 14.36
N CYS A 398 8.02 4.16 14.56
CA CYS A 398 8.15 5.23 15.54
C CYS A 398 7.06 6.29 15.36
N ARG A 399 6.88 6.80 14.13
CA ARG A 399 5.88 7.82 13.81
C ARG A 399 4.45 7.35 14.09
N ILE A 400 4.16 6.09 13.78
CA ILE A 400 2.86 5.47 14.07
C ILE A 400 2.62 5.36 15.59
N LEU A 401 3.60 4.92 16.37
CA LEU A 401 3.49 4.85 17.83
C LEU A 401 3.30 6.24 18.47
N ILE A 402 4.00 7.25 17.94
CA ILE A 402 3.83 8.65 18.37
C ILE A 402 2.43 9.15 18.03
N ALA A 403 1.93 8.91 16.82
CA ALA A 403 0.57 9.30 16.43
C ALA A 403 -0.50 8.61 17.30
N PHE A 404 -0.31 7.32 17.60
CA PHE A 404 -1.19 6.56 18.50
C PHE A 404 -1.21 7.16 19.92
N TYR A 405 -0.03 7.52 20.44
CA TYR A 405 0.10 8.24 21.71
C TYR A 405 -0.60 9.61 21.68
N GLU A 406 -0.36 10.41 20.64
CA GLU A 406 -0.96 11.73 20.46
C GLU A 406 -2.49 11.66 20.39
N ILE A 407 -3.05 10.69 19.66
CA ILE A 407 -4.50 10.44 19.63
C ILE A 407 -5.01 10.05 21.03
N GLY A 408 -4.40 9.08 21.69
CA GLY A 408 -4.84 8.63 23.02
C GLY A 408 -4.79 9.70 24.11
N HIS A 409 -3.95 10.72 23.95
CA HIS A 409 -3.88 11.85 24.87
C HIS A 409 -4.61 13.12 24.37
N GLY A 410 -5.28 13.03 23.21
CA GLY A 410 -6.06 14.13 22.63
C GLY A 410 -5.19 15.32 22.22
N ILE A 411 -4.07 15.04 21.56
CA ILE A 411 -3.10 15.99 21.00
C ILE A 411 -3.29 16.02 19.47
N TYR A 412 -4.53 16.22 19.00
CA TYR A 412 -4.92 16.00 17.60
C TYR A 412 -4.12 16.79 16.55
N PRO A 413 -3.78 18.08 16.74
CA PRO A 413 -2.95 18.79 15.76
C PRO A 413 -1.57 18.14 15.57
N ALA A 414 -0.97 17.63 16.66
CA ALA A 414 0.30 16.92 16.58
C ALA A 414 0.12 15.54 15.91
N ALA A 415 -0.98 14.83 16.21
CA ALA A 415 -1.33 13.57 15.57
C ALA A 415 -1.48 13.72 14.05
N ALA A 416 -2.18 14.75 13.58
CA ALA A 416 -2.35 15.06 12.16
C ALA A 416 -0.99 15.29 11.47
N ALA A 417 -0.12 16.08 12.08
CA ALA A 417 1.24 16.31 11.56
C ALA A 417 2.10 15.03 11.56
N SER A 418 2.00 14.21 12.60
CA SER A 418 2.71 12.93 12.70
C SER A 418 2.27 11.95 11.62
N ILE A 419 0.96 11.80 11.41
CA ILE A 419 0.37 10.91 10.38
C ILE A 419 0.71 11.41 8.98
N GLY A 420 0.53 12.71 8.69
CA GLY A 420 0.85 13.28 7.39
C GLY A 420 2.33 13.16 7.01
N GLY A 421 3.23 13.40 7.96
CA GLY A 421 4.67 13.16 7.77
C GLY A 421 4.97 11.67 7.54
N CYS A 422 4.34 10.79 8.32
CA CYS A 422 4.50 9.34 8.19
C CYS A 422 4.05 8.81 6.82
N ALA A 423 2.91 9.26 6.31
CA ALA A 423 2.40 8.88 4.99
C ALA A 423 3.36 9.26 3.86
N LYS A 424 3.94 10.47 3.93
CA LYS A 424 4.96 10.91 2.96
C LYS A 424 6.23 10.05 3.06
N MET A 425 6.74 9.82 4.26
CA MET A 425 7.93 9.00 4.47
C MET A 425 7.75 7.55 4.00
N ALA A 426 6.62 6.93 4.34
CA ALA A 426 6.30 5.58 3.88
C ALA A 426 6.30 5.50 2.35
N ARG A 427 5.73 6.52 1.68
CA ARG A 427 5.77 6.61 0.22
C ARG A 427 7.19 6.73 -0.33
N PHE A 428 8.04 7.60 0.23
CA PHE A 428 9.43 7.78 -0.21
C PHE A 428 10.29 6.54 0.01
N ALA A 429 10.13 5.86 1.15
CA ALA A 429 10.85 4.64 1.49
C ALA A 429 10.41 3.41 0.67
N GLY A 430 9.53 3.58 -0.32
CA GLY A 430 9.04 2.50 -1.16
C GLY A 430 8.05 1.57 -0.45
N PHE A 431 7.44 2.00 0.66
CA PHE A 431 6.36 1.26 1.34
C PHE A 431 5.04 1.54 0.62
N HIS A 432 4.96 1.13 -0.64
CA HIS A 432 3.71 1.09 -1.41
C HIS A 432 3.18 -0.34 -1.44
N ARG A 433 1.86 -0.51 -1.43
CA ARG A 433 1.17 -1.81 -1.23
C ARG A 433 1.63 -2.91 -2.20
N TYR A 434 2.05 -2.55 -3.42
CA TYR A 434 2.55 -3.48 -4.43
C TYR A 434 3.97 -4.04 -4.18
N SER A 435 4.80 -3.35 -3.39
CA SER A 435 6.20 -3.76 -3.10
C SER A 435 6.28 -4.98 -2.17
N ILE A 436 5.27 -5.16 -1.32
CA ILE A 436 5.20 -6.19 -0.27
C ILE A 436 5.09 -7.62 -0.83
N LEU A 437 4.63 -7.79 -2.08
CA LEU A 437 4.33 -9.10 -2.68
C LEU A 437 5.50 -9.72 -3.48
N SER A 438 6.67 -9.09 -3.50
CA SER A 438 7.81 -9.57 -4.29
C SER A 438 8.80 -10.35 -3.43
N THR A 439 9.00 -11.63 -3.78
CA THR A 439 10.04 -12.59 -3.34
C THR A 439 9.84 -13.41 -2.06
N TYR A 440 10.08 -14.71 -2.20
CA TYR A 440 9.81 -15.78 -1.24
C TYR A 440 11.07 -16.14 -0.43
N ASP A 441 10.97 -16.07 0.90
CA ASP A 441 11.98 -16.45 1.91
C ASP A 441 11.29 -16.34 3.29
N GLU A 442 11.41 -17.34 4.17
CA GLU A 442 10.69 -17.37 5.46
C GLU A 442 11.10 -16.21 6.38
N GLU A 443 12.37 -15.78 6.36
CA GLU A 443 12.79 -14.55 7.05
C GLU A 443 12.19 -13.28 6.41
N ARG A 444 11.88 -13.32 5.10
CA ARG A 444 11.13 -12.23 4.44
C ARG A 444 9.66 -12.23 4.87
N GLU A 445 9.03 -13.37 5.15
CA GLU A 445 7.59 -13.42 5.44
C GLU A 445 7.21 -12.62 6.69
N ILE A 446 7.98 -12.73 7.79
CA ILE A 446 7.72 -11.92 9.00
C ILE A 446 7.97 -10.43 8.76
N VAL A 447 9.02 -10.07 8.01
CA VAL A 447 9.30 -8.66 7.67
C VAL A 447 8.24 -8.08 6.75
N VAL A 448 7.73 -8.88 5.80
CA VAL A 448 6.64 -8.56 4.89
C VAL A 448 5.34 -8.35 5.68
N GLU A 449 5.03 -9.24 6.62
CA GLU A 449 3.88 -9.10 7.52
C GLU A 449 4.01 -7.85 8.39
N GLU A 450 5.19 -7.58 8.95
CA GLU A 450 5.44 -6.39 9.78
C GLU A 450 5.27 -5.09 9.01
N LYS A 451 5.75 -5.05 7.76
CA LYS A 451 5.53 -3.93 6.83
C LYS A 451 4.04 -3.76 6.51
N LYS A 452 3.34 -4.85 6.22
CA LYS A 452 1.90 -4.85 5.93
C LYS A 452 1.10 -4.31 7.12
N ARG A 453 1.40 -4.79 8.34
CA ARG A 453 0.78 -4.31 9.59
C ARG A 453 1.06 -2.83 9.83
N THR A 454 2.29 -2.39 9.59
CA THR A 454 2.70 -0.98 9.70
C THR A 454 1.89 -0.09 8.75
N LEU A 455 1.69 -0.51 7.49
CA LEU A 455 0.87 0.25 6.53
C LEU A 455 -0.61 0.29 6.90
N TRP A 456 -1.17 -0.83 7.35
CA TRP A 456 -2.55 -0.88 7.81
C TRP A 456 -2.78 -0.04 9.07
N ALA A 457 -1.84 -0.04 10.02
CA ALA A 457 -1.93 0.81 11.21
C ALA A 457 -1.92 2.30 10.84
N LEU A 458 -1.07 2.70 9.87
CA LEU A 458 -1.06 4.07 9.36
C LEU A 458 -2.40 4.43 8.70
N HIS A 459 -2.98 3.53 7.91
CA HIS A 459 -4.30 3.71 7.31
C HIS A 459 -5.40 3.85 8.37
N ASN A 460 -5.45 2.96 9.36
CA ASN A 460 -6.46 2.97 10.41
C ASN A 460 -6.38 4.25 11.26
N LEU A 461 -5.17 4.69 11.62
CA LEU A 461 -4.96 5.95 12.35
C LEU A 461 -5.42 7.17 11.54
N ASP A 462 -5.11 7.21 10.25
CA ASP A 462 -5.53 8.31 9.36
C ASP A 462 -7.06 8.36 9.24
N ARG A 463 -7.73 7.22 9.12
CA ARG A 463 -9.20 7.13 9.10
C ARG A 463 -9.83 7.48 10.45
N TYR A 464 -9.27 6.99 11.56
CA TYR A 464 -9.79 7.25 12.90
C TYR A 464 -9.61 8.71 13.35
N LEU A 465 -8.47 9.33 13.03
CA LEU A 465 -8.23 10.74 13.32
C LEU A 465 -9.28 11.61 12.62
N ASN A 466 -9.47 11.39 11.32
CA ASN A 466 -10.46 12.11 10.53
C ASN A 466 -11.91 11.85 11.00
N LEU A 467 -12.21 10.63 11.47
CA LEU A 467 -13.48 10.33 12.13
C LEU A 467 -13.70 11.16 13.40
N SER A 468 -12.66 11.29 14.22
CA SER A 468 -12.74 12.02 15.50
C SER A 468 -12.75 13.55 15.32
N VAL A 469 -12.17 14.04 14.22
CA VAL A 469 -12.09 15.46 13.85
C VAL A 469 -13.32 15.91 13.06
N GLY A 470 -13.92 15.02 12.29
CA GLY A 470 -15.06 15.34 11.41
C GLY A 470 -14.64 15.86 10.04
N GLU A 471 -13.70 15.19 9.38
CA GLU A 471 -13.22 15.56 8.04
C GLU A 471 -13.06 14.32 7.14
N SER A 472 -12.91 14.52 5.84
CA SER A 472 -12.62 13.47 4.84
C SER A 472 -11.26 13.63 4.15
N ILE A 473 -10.38 14.48 4.70
CA ILE A 473 -9.06 14.78 4.13
C ILE A 473 -8.03 13.75 4.58
N PHE A 474 -7.92 12.67 3.82
CA PHE A 474 -7.00 11.58 4.11
C PHE A 474 -5.60 11.81 3.57
N THR A 475 -4.60 11.49 4.39
CA THR A 475 -3.18 11.51 3.99
C THR A 475 -2.75 10.21 3.30
N THR A 476 -3.46 9.11 3.58
CA THR A 476 -3.22 7.79 2.98
C THR A 476 -4.26 7.50 1.90
N PRO A 477 -3.88 6.82 0.79
CA PRO A 477 -4.82 6.44 -0.24
C PRO A 477 -5.84 5.41 0.29
N PHE A 478 -6.98 5.30 -0.40
CA PHE A 478 -7.93 4.22 -0.16
C PHE A 478 -7.30 2.88 -0.46
N ALA A 479 -7.62 1.92 0.41
CA ALA A 479 -7.30 0.52 0.20
C ALA A 479 -8.09 -0.04 -1.00
N GLN A 480 -7.45 -0.92 -1.78
CA GLN A 480 -8.08 -1.68 -2.85
C GLN A 480 -8.68 -2.97 -2.29
N GLU A 481 -9.76 -3.44 -2.91
CA GLU A 481 -10.48 -4.65 -2.50
C GLU A 481 -9.59 -5.90 -2.39
N THR A 482 -8.56 -5.98 -3.22
CA THR A 482 -7.60 -7.09 -3.27
C THR A 482 -6.45 -6.96 -2.28
N ASP A 483 -6.36 -5.86 -1.53
CA ASP A 483 -5.25 -5.66 -0.61
C ASP A 483 -5.29 -6.69 0.53
N PRO A 484 -4.17 -7.38 0.80
CA PRO A 484 -4.13 -8.43 1.81
C PRO A 484 -4.27 -7.81 3.21
N LEU A 485 -5.10 -8.43 4.03
CA LEU A 485 -5.25 -8.10 5.44
C LEU A 485 -4.10 -8.73 6.28
N PRO A 486 -3.80 -8.17 7.46
CA PRO A 486 -2.92 -8.79 8.44
C PRO A 486 -3.37 -10.20 8.82
N ILE A 487 -2.43 -11.06 9.21
CA ILE A 487 -2.73 -12.41 9.71
C ILE A 487 -3.34 -12.38 11.12
N GLU A 488 -3.81 -13.51 11.65
CA GLU A 488 -4.29 -13.61 13.03
C GLU A 488 -3.24 -13.20 14.07
N GLU A 489 -3.67 -12.59 15.17
CA GLU A 489 -2.78 -12.11 16.24
C GLU A 489 -2.00 -13.25 16.91
N ASP A 490 -2.60 -14.43 17.07
CA ASP A 490 -1.94 -15.59 17.67
C ASP A 490 -0.78 -16.11 16.82
N LEU A 491 -0.95 -16.11 15.50
CA LEU A 491 0.10 -16.50 14.56
C LEU A 491 1.22 -15.46 14.58
N TRP A 492 0.85 -14.18 14.57
CA TRP A 492 1.79 -13.08 14.69
C TRP A 492 2.59 -13.10 16.00
N ALA A 493 1.93 -13.35 17.14
CA ALA A 493 2.58 -13.46 18.44
C ALA A 493 3.56 -14.64 18.51
N LYS A 494 3.25 -15.73 17.80
CA LYS A 494 4.14 -16.90 17.65
C LYS A 494 5.21 -16.71 16.56
N ASN A 495 5.21 -15.57 15.86
CA ASN A 495 6.06 -15.27 14.71
C ASN A 495 5.92 -16.33 13.60
N ILE A 496 4.68 -16.74 13.33
CA ILE A 496 4.31 -17.67 12.25
C ILE A 496 3.61 -16.85 11.16
N ALA A 497 4.18 -16.82 9.95
CA ALA A 497 3.56 -16.22 8.78
C ALA A 497 3.10 -17.34 7.82
N PRO A 498 1.78 -17.56 7.62
CA PRO A 498 1.31 -18.60 6.72
C PRO A 498 1.46 -18.18 5.26
N SER A 499 1.92 -19.09 4.41
CA SER A 499 2.08 -18.91 2.96
C SER A 499 0.77 -18.90 2.16
N LEU A 500 -0.31 -19.46 2.70
CA LEU A 500 -1.53 -19.83 1.94
C LEU A 500 -2.79 -19.03 2.28
N VAL A 501 -2.79 -18.22 3.35
CA VAL A 501 -4.00 -17.52 3.82
C VAL A 501 -3.85 -16.01 3.65
N THR A 502 -4.55 -15.46 2.67
CA THR A 502 -4.69 -14.01 2.51
C THR A 502 -6.15 -13.62 2.46
N HIS A 503 -6.71 -13.27 3.61
CA HIS A 503 -7.93 -12.47 3.66
C HIS A 503 -7.67 -11.11 3.02
N ASN A 504 -8.70 -10.51 2.44
CA ASN A 504 -8.67 -9.16 1.87
C ASN A 504 -9.94 -8.39 2.28
N LEU A 505 -10.12 -7.17 1.78
CA LEU A 505 -11.28 -6.36 2.15
C LEU A 505 -12.63 -6.98 1.76
N ASN A 506 -12.68 -7.79 0.71
CA ASN A 506 -13.88 -8.51 0.28
C ASN A 506 -14.18 -9.77 1.13
N THR A 507 -13.36 -10.07 2.14
CA THR A 507 -13.64 -11.17 3.07
C THR A 507 -15.00 -10.92 3.74
N PRO A 508 -15.97 -11.85 3.61
CA PRO A 508 -17.29 -11.71 4.19
C PRO A 508 -17.27 -11.46 5.70
N ALA A 509 -18.29 -10.75 6.22
CA ALA A 509 -18.34 -10.37 7.62
C ALA A 509 -18.44 -11.59 8.55
N ASP A 510 -19.12 -12.66 8.12
CA ASP A 510 -19.35 -13.91 8.86
C ASP A 510 -18.11 -14.82 8.95
N VAL A 511 -17.07 -14.57 8.14
CA VAL A 511 -15.79 -15.26 8.25
C VAL A 511 -15.00 -14.67 9.43
N SER A 512 -14.69 -15.48 10.44
CA SER A 512 -13.84 -15.07 11.56
C SER A 512 -12.42 -14.78 11.07
N ILE A 513 -11.89 -13.59 11.41
CA ILE A 513 -10.53 -13.15 11.10
C ILE A 513 -9.89 -12.45 12.31
N GLY A 514 -8.61 -12.10 12.22
CA GLY A 514 -7.90 -11.39 13.29
C GLY A 514 -8.57 -10.07 13.65
N SER A 515 -8.48 -9.68 14.92
CA SER A 515 -9.04 -8.41 15.42
C SER A 515 -8.50 -7.21 14.66
N PHE A 516 -7.19 -7.21 14.33
CA PHE A 516 -6.56 -6.15 13.58
C PHE A 516 -6.98 -6.18 12.09
N ALA A 517 -7.16 -7.36 11.52
CA ALA A 517 -7.68 -7.52 10.17
C ALA A 517 -9.12 -6.99 10.04
N ARG A 518 -9.96 -7.25 11.04
CA ARG A 518 -11.32 -6.70 11.10
C ARG A 518 -11.31 -5.19 11.26
N GLU A 519 -10.42 -4.66 12.10
CA GLU A 519 -10.24 -3.21 12.27
C GLU A 519 -9.94 -2.54 10.93
N CYS A 520 -9.06 -3.13 10.11
CA CYS A 520 -8.74 -2.64 8.78
C CYS A 520 -9.96 -2.56 7.84
N GLN A 521 -10.83 -3.58 7.87
CA GLN A 521 -12.07 -3.58 7.08
C GLN A 521 -13.03 -2.47 7.55
N ILE A 522 -13.22 -2.33 8.86
CA ILE A 522 -14.10 -1.29 9.41
C ILE A 522 -13.53 0.11 9.13
N SER A 523 -12.23 0.33 9.30
CA SER A 523 -11.57 1.60 8.97
C SER A 523 -11.70 1.97 7.48
N HIS A 524 -11.72 0.98 6.58
CA HIS A 524 -12.01 1.22 5.17
C HIS A 524 -13.45 1.72 4.96
N VAL A 525 -14.43 1.09 5.60
CA VAL A 525 -15.85 1.53 5.56
C VAL A 525 -16.00 2.94 6.16
N VAL A 526 -15.32 3.23 7.27
CA VAL A 526 -15.28 4.59 7.87
C VAL A 526 -14.82 5.63 6.87
N GLY A 527 -13.77 5.35 6.09
CA GLY A 527 -13.30 6.27 5.06
C GLY A 527 -14.38 6.61 4.03
N ARG A 528 -15.25 5.65 3.70
CA ARG A 528 -16.39 5.89 2.79
C ARG A 528 -17.51 6.68 3.46
N VAL A 529 -17.81 6.41 4.73
CA VAL A 529 -18.77 7.19 5.53
C VAL A 529 -18.35 8.65 5.59
N LEU A 530 -17.09 8.92 5.93
CA LEU A 530 -16.58 10.29 6.04
C LEU A 530 -16.65 11.04 4.70
N ARG A 531 -16.32 10.38 3.58
CA ARG A 531 -16.52 11.01 2.26
C ARG A 531 -17.98 11.29 1.95
N ASN A 532 -18.86 10.33 2.20
CA ASN A 532 -20.29 10.51 1.93
C ASN A 532 -20.89 11.68 2.74
N VAL A 533 -20.40 11.89 3.97
CA VAL A 533 -20.86 12.95 4.89
C VAL A 533 -20.19 14.30 4.61
N TYR A 534 -18.86 14.34 4.47
CA TYR A 534 -18.08 15.59 4.40
C TYR A 534 -17.68 16.01 2.98
N GLU A 535 -17.84 15.14 1.98
CA GLU A 535 -17.67 15.41 0.54
C GLU A 535 -18.95 15.03 -0.24
N PRO A 536 -20.12 15.64 0.07
CA PRO A 536 -21.38 15.30 -0.57
C PRO A 536 -21.33 15.57 -2.08
N VAL A 537 -21.87 14.64 -2.87
CA VAL A 537 -22.02 14.81 -4.32
C VAL A 537 -23.31 15.56 -4.64
N SER A 538 -23.38 16.22 -5.81
CA SER A 538 -24.55 17.02 -6.20
C SER A 538 -25.82 16.21 -6.46
N ASP A 539 -25.70 14.89 -6.71
CA ASP A 539 -26.85 13.99 -6.88
C ASP A 539 -27.30 13.45 -5.51
N GLU A 540 -28.29 14.10 -4.92
CA GLU A 540 -28.85 13.75 -3.60
C GLU A 540 -29.41 12.32 -3.57
N ALA A 541 -29.99 11.84 -4.68
CA ALA A 541 -30.57 10.49 -4.74
C ALA A 541 -29.48 9.41 -4.78
N PHE A 542 -28.36 9.68 -5.46
CA PHE A 542 -27.17 8.84 -5.40
C PHE A 542 -26.55 8.85 -4.00
N GLN A 543 -26.38 10.03 -3.40
CA GLN A 543 -25.79 10.17 -2.07
C GLN A 543 -26.60 9.41 -1.00
N ALA A 544 -27.93 9.54 -1.03
CA ALA A 544 -28.82 8.82 -0.11
C ALA A 544 -28.77 7.30 -0.30
N LYS A 545 -28.66 6.82 -1.55
CA LYS A 545 -28.47 5.38 -1.83
C LYS A 545 -27.12 4.88 -1.32
N GLU A 546 -26.06 5.66 -1.48
CA GLU A 546 -24.74 5.30 -0.93
C GLU A 546 -24.78 5.26 0.60
N ALA A 547 -25.39 6.25 1.25
CA ALA A 547 -25.58 6.27 2.70
C ALA A 547 -26.33 5.02 3.19
N ALA A 548 -27.43 4.65 2.53
CA ALA A 548 -28.19 3.44 2.84
C ALA A 548 -27.37 2.14 2.65
N GLN A 549 -26.48 2.09 1.64
CA GLN A 549 -25.59 0.96 1.44
C GLN A 549 -24.51 0.87 2.53
N LEU A 550 -23.95 2.00 2.94
CA LEU A 550 -22.97 2.08 4.04
C LEU A 550 -23.60 1.67 5.36
N GLU A 551 -24.82 2.14 5.64
CA GLU A 551 -25.65 1.73 6.77
C GLU A 551 -25.83 0.21 6.78
N ALA A 552 -26.37 -0.36 5.69
CA ALA A 552 -26.60 -1.80 5.59
C ALA A 552 -25.31 -2.60 5.83
N THR A 553 -24.19 -2.12 5.30
CA THR A 553 -22.87 -2.75 5.50
C THR A 553 -22.49 -2.73 7.00
N MET A 554 -22.54 -1.58 7.66
CA MET A 554 -22.20 -1.47 9.08
C MET A 554 -23.16 -2.28 9.97
N SER A 555 -24.45 -2.30 9.66
CA SER A 555 -25.45 -3.10 10.37
C SER A 555 -25.19 -4.61 10.26
N THR A 556 -24.62 -5.10 9.16
CA THR A 556 -24.20 -6.52 9.05
C THR A 556 -23.04 -6.85 9.99
N PHE A 557 -22.14 -5.90 10.24
CA PHE A 557 -21.01 -6.11 11.13
C PHE A 557 -21.41 -6.08 12.61
N ILE A 558 -22.32 -5.20 13.04
CA ILE A 558 -22.63 -5.00 14.48
C ILE A 558 -22.85 -6.30 15.26
N PRO A 559 -23.77 -7.21 14.86
CA PRO A 559 -24.04 -8.42 15.63
C PRO A 559 -22.81 -9.34 15.72
N LEU A 560 -21.99 -9.36 14.67
CA LEU A 560 -20.78 -10.19 14.59
C LEU A 560 -19.67 -9.63 15.47
N LEU A 561 -19.49 -8.30 15.49
CA LEU A 561 -18.50 -7.63 16.33
C LEU A 561 -18.85 -7.71 17.83
N GLN A 562 -20.12 -7.97 18.16
CA GLN A 562 -20.59 -8.17 19.53
C GLN A 562 -20.53 -9.64 19.97
N ASN A 563 -20.45 -10.60 19.04
CA ASN A 563 -20.57 -12.02 19.30
C ASN A 563 -19.22 -12.72 19.24
N ASP A 564 -18.46 -12.61 20.32
CA ASP A 564 -17.18 -13.31 20.49
C ASP A 564 -17.35 -14.48 21.47
N THR A 565 -17.57 -15.69 20.95
CA THR A 565 -17.74 -16.90 21.78
C THR A 565 -16.43 -17.46 22.32
N GLU A 566 -15.29 -17.12 21.72
CA GLU A 566 -13.98 -17.71 22.05
C GLU A 566 -13.00 -16.73 22.72
N ASP A 567 -13.04 -15.44 22.37
CA ASP A 567 -12.14 -14.40 22.92
C ASP A 567 -12.94 -13.12 23.21
N PHE A 568 -13.51 -13.04 24.41
CA PHE A 568 -14.42 -11.97 24.77
C PHE A 568 -13.76 -10.59 24.68
N GLY A 569 -14.28 -9.74 23.79
CA GLY A 569 -13.73 -8.41 23.52
C GLY A 569 -12.73 -8.36 22.35
N LYS A 570 -12.55 -9.45 21.60
CA LYS A 570 -11.69 -9.54 20.40
C LYS A 570 -11.94 -8.38 19.45
N TYR A 571 -13.22 -8.09 19.13
CA TYR A 571 -13.56 -7.02 18.18
C TYR A 571 -13.98 -5.69 18.82
N CYS A 572 -13.68 -5.45 20.10
CA CYS A 572 -14.13 -4.23 20.79
C CYS A 572 -13.74 -2.91 20.09
N ILE A 573 -12.54 -2.86 19.49
CA ILE A 573 -12.07 -1.69 18.73
C ILE A 573 -12.89 -1.51 17.46
N SER A 574 -13.06 -2.59 16.69
CA SER A 574 -13.84 -2.59 15.45
C SER A 574 -15.28 -2.17 15.71
N PHE A 575 -15.89 -2.68 16.78
CA PHE A 575 -17.23 -2.29 17.19
C PHE A 575 -17.32 -0.81 17.54
N ALA A 576 -16.38 -0.28 18.35
CA ALA A 576 -16.38 1.13 18.70
C ALA A 576 -16.23 2.05 17.47
N ILE A 577 -15.29 1.75 16.57
CA ILE A 577 -15.08 2.53 15.34
C ILE A 577 -16.33 2.48 14.44
N CYS A 578 -16.94 1.29 14.30
CA CYS A 578 -18.17 1.11 13.52
C CYS A 578 -19.34 1.89 14.11
N SER A 579 -19.53 1.86 15.44
CA SER A 579 -20.55 2.65 16.13
C SER A 579 -20.35 4.14 15.93
N SER A 580 -19.11 4.63 16.06
CA SER A 580 -18.79 6.04 15.79
C SER A 580 -19.08 6.44 14.35
N ALA A 581 -18.80 5.59 13.37
CA ALA A 581 -19.14 5.87 11.97
C ALA A 581 -20.65 5.96 11.75
N ILE A 582 -21.46 5.11 12.40
CA ILE A 582 -22.93 5.24 12.41
C ILE A 582 -23.33 6.57 13.03
N PHE A 583 -22.77 6.94 14.18
CA PHE A 583 -23.07 8.23 14.81
C PHE A 583 -22.74 9.42 13.92
N THR A 584 -21.66 9.36 13.13
CA THR A 584 -21.31 10.41 12.14
C THR A 584 -22.29 10.43 10.97
N LEU A 585 -22.67 9.27 10.43
CA LEU A 585 -23.60 9.15 9.30
C LEU A 585 -24.96 9.79 9.62
N TYR A 586 -25.46 9.61 10.84
CA TYR A 586 -26.73 10.20 11.28
C TYR A 586 -26.59 11.53 12.01
N GLY A 587 -25.40 11.85 12.54
CA GLY A 587 -25.10 13.09 13.24
C GLY A 587 -25.27 14.34 12.38
N CYS A 588 -24.77 14.29 11.14
CA CYS A 588 -24.97 15.37 10.17
C CYS A 588 -26.42 15.50 9.69
N SER A 589 -27.27 14.48 9.91
CA SER A 589 -28.70 14.60 9.64
C SER A 589 -29.44 15.41 10.70
N ALA A 590 -28.84 15.66 11.87
CA ALA A 590 -29.44 16.49 12.92
C ALA A 590 -29.16 17.99 12.76
N ASP A 591 -28.18 18.38 11.92
CA ASP A 591 -27.89 19.77 11.53
C ASP A 591 -28.83 20.26 10.39
N GLN A 592 -30.08 19.82 10.50
CA GLN A 592 -31.15 19.82 9.49
C GLN A 592 -31.68 21.21 9.12
N GLU A 593 -31.12 22.29 9.69
CA GLU A 593 -31.38 23.67 9.28
C GLU A 593 -30.50 24.15 8.11
N ARG A 594 -29.35 23.50 7.80
CA ARG A 594 -28.45 23.95 6.72
C ARG A 594 -28.70 23.31 5.34
N TYR A 595 -29.31 22.12 5.25
CA TYR A 595 -29.33 21.33 3.99
C TYR A 595 -30.69 20.76 3.55
N GLY A 596 -31.82 21.21 4.12
CA GLY A 596 -33.12 21.15 3.43
C GLY A 596 -33.80 19.78 3.19
N VAL A 597 -33.26 18.65 3.67
CA VAL A 597 -33.90 17.32 3.48
C VAL A 597 -34.43 16.76 4.81
N ARG A 598 -35.76 16.69 4.93
CA ARG A 598 -36.47 16.00 6.02
C ARG A 598 -36.54 14.51 5.73
N ILE A 599 -35.83 13.68 6.49
CA ILE A 599 -36.23 12.25 6.62
C ILE A 599 -37.32 12.19 7.70
N GLN A 600 -38.58 12.41 7.30
CA GLN A 600 -39.73 12.24 8.18
C GLN A 600 -40.06 10.76 8.34
N ASN A 601 -40.27 10.34 9.61
CA ASN A 601 -40.70 9.01 10.07
C ASN A 601 -39.64 7.88 10.06
N CYS A 602 -38.54 8.05 10.80
CA CYS A 602 -37.71 6.91 11.20
C CYS A 602 -38.04 6.52 12.66
N PRO A 603 -38.51 5.28 12.96
CA PRO A 603 -38.47 4.74 14.31
C PRO A 603 -37.01 4.78 14.81
N ALA A 604 -36.80 4.88 16.14
CA ALA A 604 -35.51 5.07 16.83
C ALA A 604 -34.29 4.97 15.89
N THR A 605 -33.68 6.12 15.54
CA THR A 605 -32.63 6.15 14.50
C THR A 605 -31.57 5.09 14.81
N LEU A 606 -30.97 4.46 13.79
CA LEU A 606 -29.96 3.40 14.00
C LEU A 606 -28.85 3.87 14.97
N ALA A 607 -28.55 5.17 15.01
CA ALA A 607 -27.68 5.79 16.00
C ALA A 607 -28.17 5.64 17.46
N GLU A 608 -29.45 5.90 17.74
CA GLU A 608 -30.05 5.68 19.07
C GLU A 608 -29.96 4.20 19.49
N HIS A 609 -30.31 3.28 18.58
CA HIS A 609 -30.18 1.84 18.83
C HIS A 609 -28.72 1.44 19.07
N THR A 610 -27.79 1.93 18.24
CA THR A 610 -26.36 1.65 18.33
C THR A 610 -25.75 2.21 19.62
N ALA A 611 -26.22 3.36 20.12
CA ALA A 611 -25.80 3.92 21.40
C ALA A 611 -26.22 3.01 22.57
N LEU A 612 -27.45 2.51 22.56
CA LEU A 612 -27.95 1.56 23.57
C LEU A 612 -27.20 0.23 23.52
N GLU A 613 -26.96 -0.30 22.33
CA GLU A 613 -26.19 -1.53 22.13
C GLU A 613 -24.72 -1.35 22.50
N THR A 614 -24.15 -0.15 22.29
CA THR A 614 -22.81 0.19 22.77
C THR A 614 -22.73 0.13 24.29
N THR A 615 -23.69 0.74 25.00
CA THR A 615 -23.76 0.61 26.47
C THR A 615 -23.94 -0.83 26.92
N ARG A 616 -24.84 -1.59 26.26
CA ARG A 616 -25.06 -3.00 26.58
C ARG A 616 -23.79 -3.82 26.43
N TYR A 617 -23.05 -3.62 25.35
CA TYR A 617 -21.78 -4.30 25.11
C TYR A 617 -20.73 -3.90 26.15
N CYS A 618 -20.62 -2.61 26.49
CA CYS A 618 -19.73 -2.13 27.53
C CYS A 618 -20.06 -2.68 28.92
N ARG A 619 -21.34 -2.85 29.27
CA ARG A 619 -21.73 -3.48 30.54
C ARG A 619 -21.26 -4.94 30.64
N LYS A 620 -21.26 -5.66 29.52
CA LYS A 620 -20.71 -7.02 29.49
C LYS A 620 -19.18 -6.98 29.68
N LEU A 621 -18.48 -6.04 29.04
CA LEU A 621 -17.01 -5.95 29.05
C LEU A 621 -16.42 -5.37 30.34
N PHE A 622 -17.10 -4.40 30.94
CA PHE A 622 -16.58 -3.56 32.02
C PHE A 622 -17.49 -3.60 33.26
N GLY A 623 -18.39 -4.59 33.36
CA GLY A 623 -19.28 -4.75 34.51
C GLY A 623 -18.56 -5.21 35.78
N ASP A 624 -17.43 -5.89 35.64
CA ASP A 624 -16.53 -6.27 36.73
C ASP A 624 -15.28 -5.38 36.69
N GLU A 625 -15.19 -4.41 37.60
CA GLU A 625 -14.06 -3.47 37.64
C GLU A 625 -12.73 -4.13 38.02
N GLU A 626 -12.75 -5.19 38.82
CA GLU A 626 -11.54 -5.87 39.30
C GLU A 626 -10.84 -6.64 38.16
N ALA A 627 -11.60 -7.07 37.16
CA ALA A 627 -11.10 -7.75 35.97
C ALA A 627 -10.49 -6.81 34.91
N ILE A 628 -10.64 -5.48 35.04
CA ILE A 628 -10.22 -4.53 34.00
C ILE A 628 -8.71 -4.28 34.06
N ASN A 629 -7.98 -4.84 33.10
CA ASN A 629 -6.61 -4.41 32.83
C ASN A 629 -6.58 -3.13 31.99
N TYR A 630 -6.57 -1.98 32.68
CA TYR A 630 -6.59 -0.66 32.03
C TYR A 630 -5.36 -0.37 31.14
N SER A 631 -4.24 -1.08 31.36
CA SER A 631 -3.04 -0.93 30.52
C SER A 631 -3.26 -1.43 29.09
N CYS A 632 -4.25 -2.30 28.88
CA CYS A 632 -4.62 -2.88 27.61
C CYS A 632 -5.78 -2.15 26.91
N LEU A 633 -6.20 -0.97 27.37
CA LEU A 633 -7.31 -0.24 26.75
C LEU A 633 -6.85 0.48 25.47
N SER A 634 -7.68 0.48 24.43
CA SER A 634 -7.40 1.18 23.17
C SER A 634 -7.84 2.64 23.23
N PRO A 635 -7.09 3.60 22.63
CA PRO A 635 -7.52 4.98 22.53
C PRO A 635 -8.67 5.21 21.55
N PHE A 636 -9.08 4.18 20.79
CA PHE A 636 -10.16 4.31 19.79
C PHE A 636 -11.58 4.14 20.38
N VAL A 637 -11.69 3.56 21.57
CA VAL A 637 -12.99 3.27 22.21
C VAL A 637 -13.64 4.51 22.84
N PRO A 638 -12.90 5.41 23.55
CA PRO A 638 -13.51 6.53 24.26
C PRO A 638 -14.42 7.44 23.42
N TYR A 639 -14.14 7.64 22.13
CA TYR A 639 -14.95 8.49 21.26
C TYR A 639 -16.38 7.92 21.09
N ALA A 640 -16.50 6.62 20.85
CA ALA A 640 -17.80 5.94 20.76
C ALA A 640 -18.57 5.98 22.09
N LEU A 641 -17.88 5.84 23.22
CA LEU A 641 -18.50 5.94 24.55
C LEU A 641 -19.04 7.34 24.82
N TYR A 642 -18.26 8.37 24.48
CA TYR A 642 -18.67 9.76 24.59
C TYR A 642 -19.93 10.04 23.76
N GLN A 643 -19.90 9.72 22.46
CA GLN A 643 -21.05 9.96 21.57
C GLN A 643 -22.29 9.16 22.03
N SER A 644 -22.11 7.91 22.47
CA SER A 644 -23.21 7.10 23.01
C SER A 644 -23.85 7.71 24.26
N ALA A 645 -23.04 8.33 25.13
CA ALA A 645 -23.55 9.02 26.31
C ALA A 645 -24.31 10.30 25.93
N VAL A 646 -23.79 11.10 24.99
CA VAL A 646 -24.48 12.30 24.50
C VAL A 646 -25.82 11.96 23.85
N ILE A 647 -25.86 10.94 22.98
CA ILE A 647 -27.12 10.49 22.35
C ILE A 647 -28.14 10.06 23.42
N GLN A 648 -27.71 9.38 24.48
CA GLN A 648 -28.62 8.97 25.56
C GLN A 648 -29.05 10.13 26.46
N LEU A 649 -28.22 11.15 26.66
CA LEU A 649 -28.64 12.40 27.30
C LEU A 649 -29.72 13.13 26.47
N GLN A 650 -29.58 13.15 25.14
CA GLN A 650 -30.60 13.70 24.25
C GLN A 650 -31.90 12.87 24.30
N LEU A 651 -31.80 11.54 24.36
CA LEU A 651 -32.96 10.66 24.56
C LEU A 651 -33.65 10.93 25.90
N LEU A 652 -32.90 11.11 26.98
CA LEU A 652 -33.44 11.45 28.31
C LEU A 652 -34.23 12.77 28.30
N GLN A 653 -33.80 13.77 27.52
CA GLN A 653 -34.53 15.03 27.36
C GLN A 653 -35.86 14.85 26.60
N ARG A 654 -35.90 13.90 25.65
CA ARG A 654 -37.10 13.61 24.83
C ARG A 654 -38.08 12.69 25.55
N ASP A 655 -37.57 11.69 26.26
CA ASP A 655 -38.30 10.68 27.01
C ASP A 655 -37.61 10.43 28.36
N PRO A 656 -38.08 11.07 29.45
CA PRO A 656 -37.52 10.92 30.78
C PRO A 656 -37.62 9.47 31.30
N ASN A 657 -36.59 8.67 31.03
CA ASN A 657 -36.49 7.28 31.43
C ASN A 657 -35.21 7.05 32.24
N ALA A 658 -35.37 6.56 33.48
CA ALA A 658 -34.27 6.31 34.41
C ALA A 658 -33.18 5.37 33.84
N LYS A 659 -33.53 4.53 32.85
CA LYS A 659 -32.56 3.67 32.16
C LYS A 659 -31.50 4.47 31.39
N TYR A 660 -31.86 5.59 30.78
CA TYR A 660 -30.89 6.42 30.04
C TYR A 660 -29.92 7.12 31.00
N GLU A 661 -30.42 7.60 32.14
CA GLU A 661 -29.60 8.19 33.20
C GLU A 661 -28.59 7.17 33.77
N ASP A 662 -29.05 5.97 34.13
CA ASP A 662 -28.19 4.87 34.60
C ASP A 662 -27.15 4.46 33.55
N ASN A 663 -27.54 4.41 32.27
CA ASN A 663 -26.61 4.13 31.17
C ASN A 663 -25.53 5.20 31.00
N VAL A 664 -25.89 6.48 31.08
CA VAL A 664 -24.94 7.59 30.98
C VAL A 664 -23.95 7.54 32.14
N GLU A 665 -24.43 7.27 33.36
CA GLU A 665 -23.54 7.23 34.52
C GLU A 665 -22.59 6.04 34.49
N PHE A 666 -23.07 4.88 33.99
CA PHE A 666 -22.20 3.75 33.68
C PHE A 666 -21.15 4.09 32.62
N LEU A 667 -21.54 4.75 31.51
CA LEU A 667 -20.57 5.16 30.47
C LEU A 667 -19.53 6.16 31.01
N LYS A 668 -19.93 7.08 31.91
CA LYS A 668 -19.02 7.98 32.62
C LYS A 668 -18.02 7.20 33.47
N GLN A 669 -18.46 6.17 34.19
CA GLN A 669 -17.58 5.28 34.96
C GLN A 669 -16.57 4.56 34.05
N VAL A 670 -17.01 4.01 32.92
CA VAL A 670 -16.11 3.38 31.94
C VAL A 670 -15.09 4.40 31.39
N LEU A 671 -15.52 5.61 31.04
CA LEU A 671 -14.62 6.68 30.61
C LEU A 671 -13.59 7.07 31.69
N ARG A 672 -13.95 7.08 32.98
CA ARG A 672 -12.98 7.26 34.08
C ARG A 672 -11.89 6.17 34.05
N ASN A 673 -12.27 4.93 33.79
CA ASN A 673 -11.31 3.82 33.68
C ASN A 673 -10.39 3.96 32.46
N PHE A 674 -10.91 4.39 31.32
CA PHE A 674 -10.06 4.76 30.17
C PHE A 674 -9.15 5.97 30.48
N GLY A 675 -9.61 6.93 31.29
CA GLY A 675 -8.85 8.10 31.73
C GLY A 675 -7.55 7.77 32.48
N LYS A 676 -7.50 6.61 33.15
CA LYS A 676 -6.28 6.09 33.80
C LYS A 676 -5.16 5.76 32.80
N ARG A 677 -5.51 5.54 31.52
CA ARG A 677 -4.57 5.21 30.45
C ARG A 677 -4.42 6.31 29.41
N TRP A 678 -5.53 6.93 29.05
CA TRP A 678 -5.69 7.85 27.93
C TRP A 678 -6.34 9.15 28.40
N MET A 679 -5.53 10.22 28.49
CA MET A 679 -5.98 11.55 28.92
C MET A 679 -7.15 12.09 28.07
N LEU A 680 -7.28 11.64 26.82
CA LEU A 680 -8.44 11.98 25.97
C LEU A 680 -9.78 11.59 26.63
N ALA A 681 -9.86 10.43 27.29
CA ALA A 681 -11.07 9.98 27.94
C ALA A 681 -11.46 10.88 29.12
N SER A 682 -10.47 11.40 29.86
CA SER A 682 -10.71 12.41 30.90
C SER A 682 -11.24 13.72 30.33
N LYS A 683 -10.75 14.15 29.14
CA LYS A 683 -11.28 15.32 28.43
C LYS A 683 -12.74 15.10 27.99
N TYR A 684 -13.08 13.92 27.48
CA TYR A 684 -14.46 13.55 27.15
C TYR A 684 -15.37 13.54 28.39
N LEU A 685 -14.89 13.02 29.51
CA LEU A 685 -15.63 13.03 30.77
C LEU A 685 -15.92 14.45 31.25
N LEU A 686 -14.95 15.36 31.15
CA LEU A 686 -15.15 16.78 31.48
C LEU A 686 -16.25 17.39 30.60
N LYS A 687 -16.18 17.18 29.29
CA LYS A 687 -17.22 17.64 28.36
C LYS A 687 -18.61 17.06 28.69
N LEU A 688 -18.72 15.79 29.05
CA LEU A 688 -19.99 15.16 29.44
C LEU A 688 -20.61 15.69 30.74
N ASN A 689 -19.86 16.46 31.52
CA ASN A 689 -20.36 17.09 32.75
C ASN A 689 -20.77 18.55 32.52
N GLU A 690 -20.64 19.07 31.31
CA GLU A 690 -21.22 20.37 30.92
C GLU A 690 -22.75 20.25 30.83
N ASP A 691 -23.47 21.38 30.96
CA ASP A 691 -24.94 21.41 30.96
C ASP A 691 -25.55 20.91 29.63
N SER A 692 -24.83 21.09 28.52
CA SER A 692 -25.26 20.68 27.19
C SER A 692 -24.07 20.12 26.39
N PRO A 693 -23.68 18.86 26.61
CA PRO A 693 -22.53 18.28 25.93
C PRO A 693 -22.85 18.09 24.44
N PRO A 694 -22.01 18.63 23.52
CA PRO A 694 -22.27 18.53 22.09
C PRO A 694 -21.91 17.16 21.55
N LEU A 695 -22.55 16.75 20.46
CA LEU A 695 -21.98 15.70 19.63
C LEU A 695 -20.77 16.28 18.88
N LEU A 696 -19.67 15.53 18.84
CA LEU A 696 -18.44 15.98 18.20
C LEU A 696 -18.48 15.59 16.72
N TYR A 697 -18.99 16.49 15.88
CA TYR A 697 -19.08 16.32 14.42
C TYR A 697 -18.31 17.38 13.62
N SER A 698 -17.71 18.36 14.30
CA SER A 698 -17.00 19.51 13.72
C SER A 698 -16.04 20.09 14.76
N ILE A 699 -14.89 20.59 14.30
CA ILE A 699 -14.11 21.61 15.01
C ILE A 699 -14.76 22.95 14.66
N ASP A 700 -15.53 23.51 15.59
CA ASP A 700 -15.71 24.97 15.66
C ASP A 700 -14.48 25.61 16.33
#